data_AF-A0A0Q5WHF0-F1
#
_entry.id   AF-A0A0Q5WHF0-F1
#
_cell.length_a   1.000
_cell.length_b   1.000
_cell.length_c   1.000
_cell.angle_alpha   90.00
_cell.angle_beta   90.00
_cell.angle_gamma   90.00
#
_symmetry.space_group_name_H-M   'P 1'
#
loop_
_entity.id
_entity.type
_entity.pdbx_description
1 polymer ?
#
loop_
_entity_poly.entity_id
_entity_poly.type
_entity_poly.pdbx_seq_one_letter_code
_entity_poly.pdbx_strand_id
1 'polypeptide(L)'
;MRDIRKDDAGSVAIMSVFSIMVLLMISALALETSSLYVEKLRTQRAADIANLAAANTPSPIVRTAPSATALATARQMAVVNGFQPGEVETTVTAGASGVPELSTRILHQSPLDFGQILTDKRTVPVGGSSSARVVAEGTGDCIRSLFGATSIYDRAVVDGPGCTIAAATYLNLCGTPLVAARKVEVGTSRDVQTIFVCSQGLIDPPLSSFSFDTPSVDPLAADPRILAIKSRLQGMTNWAYGTTIPKAPLTLEIAFGGDETYSGATVSLPGTRRYGRLSISNSTIAITARGAPDPTCLYPTTISGDVVLSGTNQLTFGSGCYAIGGSLLNGSGAVTRFDPLPGASVMLVVIGKIDNAPATLSFGNMGFSILGDVANAEHGKLTFGNGPFRIGGGITNQNGTLRFGDGPYYVAGGTISNAGSLTFGNGAFYLWGGSLTNTLAGSTTFGNGPFYLYGGTVTNSSGRLTFGDGPFEFSGGSLTLSPGSETVFGVGDLNFYGGSATFEGSSIVVGRDRTGDAQRGSSSAFFYGGSYSFKSDALTAVGTTFAFYGGSVSLHGVGTMAMTAPTASTPTFGYRNILFYIYGGAFSLYQGNVRDLLSGVIYAPGSNISIYGGQSVEIPEAGCLQLIGGFVDIYQNASLKTRSCSLSGMAARTVSLTR
;
A
#
# COMPACT_ATOMS: atom_id res chain seq x y z
N MET A 1 74.81 -18.83 61.21
CA MET A 1 74.75 -17.41 60.75
C MET A 1 75.77 -16.48 61.40
N ARG A 2 76.56 -16.90 62.41
CA ARG A 2 77.56 -16.02 63.05
C ARG A 2 78.94 -16.01 62.36
N ASP A 3 79.26 -17.04 61.57
CA ASP A 3 80.55 -17.15 60.85
C ASP A 3 80.55 -16.60 59.41
N ILE A 4 79.44 -16.03 58.93
CA ILE A 4 79.37 -15.36 57.60
C ILE A 4 79.85 -13.89 57.67
N ARG A 5 80.15 -13.36 58.87
CA ARG A 5 80.40 -11.92 59.10
C ARG A 5 81.87 -11.48 59.04
N LYS A 6 82.82 -12.36 58.74
CA LYS A 6 84.26 -12.00 58.70
C LYS A 6 84.98 -12.35 57.39
N ASP A 7 84.25 -12.84 56.40
CA ASP A 7 84.82 -13.19 55.11
C ASP A 7 84.21 -12.27 54.04
N ASP A 8 85.05 -11.63 53.22
CA ASP A 8 84.59 -10.72 52.15
C ASP A 8 83.63 -11.45 51.18
N ALA A 9 83.75 -12.78 51.10
CA ALA A 9 82.81 -13.66 50.39
C ALA A 9 81.35 -13.59 50.92
N GLY A 10 81.15 -13.37 52.23
CA GLY A 10 79.82 -13.28 52.86
C GLY A 10 79.07 -11.99 52.53
N SER A 11 79.78 -10.87 52.43
CA SER A 11 79.22 -9.58 52.01
C SER A 11 78.80 -9.60 50.53
N VAL A 12 79.64 -10.21 49.68
CA VAL A 12 79.34 -10.43 48.26
C VAL A 12 78.11 -11.34 48.08
N ALA A 13 77.96 -12.38 48.91
CA ALA A 13 76.79 -13.25 48.86
C ALA A 13 75.48 -12.52 49.21
N ILE A 14 75.48 -11.67 50.26
CA ILE A 14 74.29 -10.90 50.66
C ILE A 14 73.93 -9.85 49.59
N MET A 15 74.92 -9.12 49.06
CA MET A 15 74.70 -8.14 47.99
C MET A 15 74.20 -8.79 46.70
N SER A 16 74.69 -10.00 46.38
CA SER A 16 74.22 -10.76 45.21
C SER A 16 72.78 -11.22 45.37
N VAL A 17 72.40 -11.77 46.53
CA VAL A 17 71.01 -12.18 46.81
C VAL A 17 70.07 -10.98 46.77
N PHE A 18 70.45 -9.85 47.38
CA PHE A 18 69.65 -8.63 47.35
C PHE A 18 69.49 -8.08 45.93
N SER A 19 70.57 -8.04 45.14
CA SER A 19 70.53 -7.59 43.75
C SER A 19 69.65 -8.49 42.88
N ILE A 20 69.70 -9.81 43.07
CA ILE A 20 68.80 -10.76 42.39
C ILE A 20 67.34 -10.51 42.78
N MET A 21 67.04 -10.30 44.07
CA MET A 21 65.67 -10.01 44.51
C MET A 21 65.14 -8.70 43.92
N VAL A 22 65.96 -7.64 43.88
CA VAL A 22 65.58 -6.36 43.27
C VAL A 22 65.35 -6.52 41.76
N LEU A 23 66.22 -7.24 41.05
CA LEU A 23 66.04 -7.52 39.62
C LEU A 23 64.77 -8.34 39.34
N LEU A 24 64.47 -9.33 40.17
CA LEU A 24 63.23 -10.11 40.07
C LEU A 24 61.99 -9.23 40.32
N MET A 25 62.04 -8.35 41.32
CA MET A 25 60.96 -7.40 41.60
C MET A 25 60.73 -6.43 40.44
N ILE A 26 61.80 -5.87 39.87
CA ILE A 26 61.72 -4.98 38.70
C ILE A 26 61.16 -5.74 37.49
N SER A 27 61.60 -6.98 37.27
CA SER A 27 61.10 -7.82 36.17
C SER A 27 59.62 -8.15 36.33
N ALA A 28 59.17 -8.47 37.55
CA ALA A 28 57.77 -8.73 37.85
C ALA A 28 56.90 -7.48 37.64
N LEU A 29 57.37 -6.30 38.10
CA LEU A 29 56.68 -5.03 37.87
C LEU A 29 56.63 -4.65 36.38
N ALA A 30 57.69 -4.94 35.62
CA ALA A 30 57.73 -4.73 34.18
C ALA A 30 56.74 -5.64 33.44
N LEU A 31 56.61 -6.90 33.85
CA LEU A 31 55.61 -7.84 33.31
C LEU A 31 54.19 -7.37 33.61
N GLU A 32 53.92 -6.96 34.85
CA GLU A 32 52.61 -6.44 35.23
C GLU A 32 52.26 -5.15 34.47
N THR A 33 53.19 -4.20 34.39
CA THR A 33 53.02 -2.95 33.62
C THR A 33 52.75 -3.24 32.14
N SER A 34 53.44 -4.25 31.58
CA SER A 34 53.20 -4.69 30.19
C SER A 34 51.81 -5.32 30.03
N SER A 35 51.36 -6.11 31.01
CA SER A 35 50.01 -6.67 31.03
C SER A 35 48.94 -5.57 31.07
N LEU A 36 49.09 -4.60 31.98
CA LEU A 36 48.18 -3.45 32.10
C LEU A 36 48.14 -2.61 30.82
N TYR A 37 49.27 -2.48 30.13
CA TYR A 37 49.32 -1.80 28.84
C TYR A 37 48.57 -2.57 27.74
N VAL A 38 48.72 -3.90 27.67
CA VAL A 38 47.97 -4.75 26.73
C VAL A 38 46.47 -4.69 27.04
N GLU A 39 46.08 -4.73 28.31
CA GLU A 39 44.69 -4.56 28.71
C GLU A 39 44.15 -3.20 28.33
N LYS A 40 44.92 -2.12 28.52
CA LYS A 40 44.51 -0.76 28.09
C LYS A 40 44.25 -0.70 26.59
N LEU A 41 45.11 -1.32 25.78
CA LEU A 41 44.90 -1.40 24.33
C LEU A 41 43.66 -2.21 23.98
N ARG A 42 43.40 -3.31 24.70
CA ARG A 42 42.21 -4.14 24.51
C ARG A 42 40.94 -3.37 24.86
N THR A 43 40.92 -2.69 26.01
CA THR A 43 39.78 -1.88 26.46
C THR A 43 39.52 -0.72 25.50
N GLN A 44 40.56 -0.06 24.99
CA GLN A 44 40.40 0.99 23.98
C GLN A 44 39.82 0.47 22.67
N ARG A 45 40.33 -0.65 22.14
CA ARG A 45 39.79 -1.26 20.91
C ARG A 45 38.34 -1.70 21.07
N ALA A 46 38.00 -2.27 22.23
CA ALA A 46 36.63 -2.65 22.54
C ALA A 46 35.71 -1.44 22.63
N ALA A 47 36.16 -0.33 23.23
CA ALA A 47 35.42 0.92 23.26
C ALA A 47 35.20 1.50 21.85
N ASP A 48 36.23 1.47 20.99
CA ASP A 48 36.15 1.93 19.59
C ASP A 48 35.12 1.10 18.78
N ILE A 49 35.18 -0.24 18.87
CA ILE A 49 34.25 -1.13 18.17
C ILE A 49 32.82 -0.99 18.72
N ALA A 50 32.67 -0.95 20.04
CA ALA A 50 31.37 -0.80 20.69
C ALA A 50 30.70 0.52 20.28
N ASN A 51 31.44 1.62 20.28
CA ASN A 51 30.91 2.92 19.89
C ASN A 51 30.59 2.98 18.39
N LEU A 52 31.45 2.42 17.53
CA LEU A 52 31.20 2.36 16.09
C LEU A 52 29.94 1.54 15.76
N ALA A 53 29.74 0.41 16.44
CA ALA A 53 28.54 -0.40 16.26
C ALA A 53 27.28 0.32 16.76
N ALA A 54 27.37 0.96 17.93
CA ALA A 54 26.27 1.74 18.50
C ALA A 54 25.92 2.96 17.63
N ALA A 55 26.90 3.68 17.10
CA ALA A 55 26.71 4.79 16.18
C ALA A 55 26.09 4.35 14.84
N ASN A 56 26.27 3.10 14.44
CA ASN A 56 25.67 2.52 13.24
C ASN A 56 24.23 2.03 13.44
N THR A 57 23.69 1.98 14.66
CA THR A 57 22.27 1.58 14.86
C THR A 57 21.31 2.62 14.29
N PRO A 58 20.09 2.25 13.87
CA PRO A 58 19.06 3.22 13.49
C PRO A 58 18.82 4.24 14.62
N SER A 59 18.86 5.54 14.30
CA SER A 59 18.67 6.64 15.28
C SER A 59 19.43 6.44 16.61
N PRO A 60 20.77 6.46 16.60
CA PRO A 60 21.61 6.13 17.75
C PRO A 60 21.55 7.20 18.85
N ILE A 61 21.12 8.41 18.49
CA ILE A 61 20.89 9.54 19.39
C ILE A 61 19.42 9.94 19.23
N VAL A 62 18.68 9.92 20.33
CA VAL A 62 17.27 10.33 20.41
C VAL A 62 17.15 11.30 21.57
N ARG A 63 16.68 12.52 21.29
CA ARG A 63 16.47 13.58 22.31
C ARG A 63 17.70 13.78 23.21
N THR A 64 18.88 13.94 22.61
CA THR A 64 20.17 14.13 23.30
C THR A 64 20.64 12.98 24.20
N ALA A 65 20.03 11.79 24.10
CA ALA A 65 20.45 10.58 24.80
C ALA A 65 20.71 9.44 23.81
N PRO A 66 21.55 8.44 24.17
CA PRO A 66 21.68 7.23 23.37
C PRO A 66 20.34 6.51 23.25
N SER A 67 20.02 5.98 22.07
CA SER A 67 18.84 5.12 21.93
C SER A 67 19.03 3.80 22.68
N ALA A 68 17.92 3.18 23.09
CA ALA A 68 17.96 1.88 23.75
C ALA A 68 18.69 0.83 22.89
N THR A 69 18.50 0.89 21.57
CA THR A 69 19.20 0.02 20.61
C THR A 69 20.69 0.31 20.58
N ALA A 70 21.12 1.57 20.49
CA ALA A 70 22.55 1.93 20.53
C ALA A 70 23.21 1.46 21.83
N LEU A 71 22.55 1.67 22.98
CA LEU A 71 23.06 1.25 24.29
C LEU A 71 23.19 -0.28 24.38
N ALA A 72 22.18 -1.03 23.91
CA ALA A 72 22.22 -2.49 23.88
C ALA A 72 23.33 -3.01 22.97
N THR A 73 23.48 -2.43 21.77
CA THR A 73 24.53 -2.79 20.81
C THR A 73 25.93 -2.51 21.35
N ALA A 74 26.16 -1.34 21.98
CA ALA A 74 27.44 -1.03 22.62
C ALA A 74 27.83 -2.07 23.68
N ARG A 75 26.88 -2.41 24.56
CA ARG A 75 27.08 -3.42 25.62
C ARG A 75 27.36 -4.80 25.04
N GLN A 76 26.59 -5.22 24.04
CA GLN A 76 26.79 -6.52 23.40
C GLN A 76 28.17 -6.61 22.75
N MET A 77 28.63 -5.56 22.06
CA MET A 77 29.95 -5.54 21.44
C MET A 77 31.08 -5.57 22.46
N ALA A 78 30.94 -4.88 23.59
CA ALA A 78 31.91 -4.96 24.68
C ALA A 78 31.96 -6.38 25.30
N VAL A 79 30.82 -7.03 25.48
CA VAL A 79 30.73 -8.43 25.99
C VAL A 79 31.43 -9.41 25.05
N VAL A 80 31.21 -9.27 23.74
CA VAL A 80 31.91 -10.09 22.74
C VAL A 80 33.44 -9.91 22.82
N ASN A 81 33.91 -8.74 23.28
CA ASN A 81 35.33 -8.46 23.49
C ASN A 81 35.85 -8.83 24.90
N GLY A 82 35.02 -9.45 25.75
CA GLY A 82 35.39 -10.00 27.05
C GLY A 82 35.16 -9.07 28.24
N PHE A 83 34.38 -7.99 28.07
CA PHE A 83 34.04 -7.05 29.15
C PHE A 83 32.64 -7.30 29.70
N GLN A 84 32.38 -6.94 30.95
CA GLN A 84 31.06 -7.12 31.55
C GLN A 84 30.10 -5.99 31.12
N PRO A 85 28.78 -6.23 31.01
CA PRO A 85 27.83 -5.19 30.60
C PRO A 85 27.84 -3.95 31.52
N GLY A 86 28.12 -4.13 32.81
CA GLY A 86 28.19 -3.06 33.80
C GLY A 86 29.46 -2.19 33.71
N GLU A 87 30.45 -2.62 32.93
CA GLU A 87 31.69 -1.85 32.70
C GLU A 87 31.54 -0.84 31.56
N VAL A 88 30.41 -0.86 30.84
CA VAL A 88 30.17 -0.10 29.61
C VAL A 88 29.17 1.01 29.87
N GLU A 89 29.63 2.23 29.67
CA GLU A 89 28.82 3.44 29.70
C GLU A 89 28.75 4.03 28.29
N THR A 90 27.56 4.39 27.82
CA THR A 90 27.40 5.11 26.55
C THR A 90 26.56 6.35 26.83
N THR A 91 27.05 7.50 26.40
CA THR A 91 26.43 8.82 26.60
C THR A 91 26.47 9.61 25.30
N VAL A 92 25.74 10.72 25.25
CA VAL A 92 25.83 11.69 24.16
C VAL A 92 26.57 12.91 24.68
N THR A 93 27.63 13.30 24.01
CA THR A 93 28.44 14.48 24.35
C THR A 93 28.29 15.53 23.25
N ALA A 94 28.45 16.81 23.62
CA ALA A 94 28.57 17.87 22.62
C ALA A 94 29.98 17.79 22.02
N GLY A 95 30.09 17.39 20.75
CA GLY A 95 31.37 17.37 20.05
C GLY A 95 31.97 18.77 19.90
N ALA A 96 33.25 18.86 19.55
CA ALA A 96 33.96 20.14 19.38
C ALA A 96 33.33 21.08 18.32
N SER A 97 32.49 20.53 17.43
CA SER A 97 31.75 21.26 16.40
C SER A 97 30.31 21.63 16.80
N GLY A 98 29.91 21.34 18.05
CA GLY A 98 28.51 21.49 18.52
C GLY A 98 27.57 20.41 18.01
N VAL A 99 28.06 19.46 17.19
CA VAL A 99 27.29 18.29 16.75
C VAL A 99 27.30 17.24 17.86
N PRO A 100 26.15 16.63 18.21
CA PRO A 100 26.11 15.56 19.20
C PRO A 100 26.93 14.35 18.74
N GLU A 101 27.80 13.85 19.61
CA GLU A 101 28.64 12.67 19.41
C GLU A 101 28.19 11.57 20.37
N LEU A 102 28.21 10.32 19.90
CA LEU A 102 28.01 9.17 20.77
C LEU A 102 29.35 8.82 21.40
N SER A 103 29.41 8.74 22.72
CA SER A 103 30.63 8.43 23.46
C SER A 103 30.44 7.14 24.25
N THR A 104 31.28 6.13 24.00
CA THR A 104 31.31 4.89 24.79
C THR A 104 32.59 4.83 25.62
N ARG A 105 32.43 4.57 26.91
CA ARG A 105 33.51 4.36 27.87
C ARG A 105 33.42 2.94 28.43
N ILE A 106 34.54 2.24 28.47
CA ILE A 106 34.68 0.96 29.16
C ILE A 106 35.65 1.15 30.33
N LEU A 107 35.21 0.82 31.54
CA LEU A 107 36.02 0.90 32.76
C LEU A 107 36.16 -0.50 33.36
N HIS A 108 37.33 -1.13 33.16
CA HIS A 108 37.62 -2.47 33.63
C HIS A 108 38.53 -2.44 34.87
N GLN A 109 38.32 -3.33 35.83
CA GLN A 109 39.19 -3.47 37.01
C GLN A 109 40.20 -4.58 36.77
N SER A 110 41.43 -4.22 36.37
CA SER A 110 42.52 -5.20 36.23
C SER A 110 43.05 -5.60 37.59
N PRO A 111 43.24 -6.89 37.88
CA PRO A 111 43.99 -7.31 39.07
C PRO A 111 45.44 -6.79 39.00
N LEU A 112 45.99 -6.47 40.17
CA LEU A 112 47.43 -6.29 40.37
C LEU A 112 47.95 -7.55 41.07
N ASP A 113 48.84 -8.30 40.44
CA ASP A 113 49.44 -9.52 41.00
C ASP A 113 50.72 -9.21 41.80
N PHE A 114 51.50 -8.22 41.35
CA PHE A 114 52.77 -7.82 41.95
C PHE A 114 52.71 -6.40 42.53
N GLY A 115 51.89 -5.53 41.95
CA GLY A 115 51.71 -4.13 42.37
C GLY A 115 51.15 -3.98 43.78
N GLN A 116 50.53 -5.02 44.33
CA GLN A 116 50.05 -5.07 45.72
C GLN A 116 51.17 -4.87 46.76
N ILE A 117 52.43 -5.11 46.38
CA ILE A 117 53.60 -4.84 47.24
C ILE A 117 53.81 -3.32 47.41
N LEU A 118 53.35 -2.51 46.44
CA LEU A 118 53.53 -1.06 46.39
C LEU A 118 52.24 -0.28 46.70
N THR A 119 51.08 -0.94 46.70
CA THR A 119 49.79 -0.31 47.00
C THR A 119 48.82 -1.27 47.70
N ASP A 120 48.00 -0.75 48.60
CA ASP A 120 46.92 -1.53 49.27
C ASP A 120 45.77 -1.92 48.32
N LYS A 121 45.79 -1.42 47.07
CA LYS A 121 44.77 -1.73 46.07
C LYS A 121 45.08 -3.06 45.38
N ARG A 122 44.08 -3.93 45.33
CA ARG A 122 44.15 -5.22 44.62
C ARG A 122 43.88 -5.13 43.13
N THR A 123 43.32 -4.01 42.67
CA THR A 123 43.01 -3.76 41.26
C THR A 123 43.38 -2.34 40.87
N VAL A 124 43.59 -2.13 39.59
CA VAL A 124 43.74 -0.81 38.98
C VAL A 124 42.68 -0.62 37.88
N PRO A 125 41.99 0.53 37.83
CA PRO A 125 41.04 0.80 36.77
C PRO A 125 41.78 1.03 35.44
N VAL A 126 41.48 0.20 34.44
CA VAL A 126 41.95 0.34 33.07
C VAL A 126 40.77 0.79 32.21
N GLY A 127 40.87 2.00 31.67
CA GLY A 127 39.80 2.64 30.90
C GLY A 127 40.12 2.76 29.41
N GLY A 128 39.08 2.60 28.59
CA GLY A 128 39.07 2.98 27.17
C GLY A 128 37.87 3.88 26.90
N SER A 129 38.03 4.86 26.03
CA SER A 129 36.94 5.77 25.65
C SER A 129 37.00 6.08 24.17
N SER A 130 35.84 6.09 23.52
CA SER A 130 35.70 6.39 22.11
C SER A 130 34.54 7.35 21.90
N SER A 131 34.71 8.33 21.00
CA SER A 131 33.63 9.19 20.54
C SER A 131 33.41 8.97 19.04
N ALA A 132 32.15 9.03 18.61
CA ALA A 132 31.75 8.76 17.24
C ALA A 132 30.80 9.87 16.83
N ARG A 133 31.22 10.63 15.81
CA ARG A 133 30.36 11.61 15.17
C ARG A 133 29.39 10.87 14.25
N VAL A 134 28.11 11.05 14.53
CA VAL A 134 27.01 10.50 13.73
C VAL A 134 26.50 11.59 12.80
N VAL A 135 27.02 11.64 11.57
CA VAL A 135 26.44 12.53 10.55
C VAL A 135 25.32 11.77 9.86
N ALA A 136 24.07 12.12 10.18
CA ALA A 136 22.93 11.65 9.40
C ALA A 136 22.94 12.39 8.05
N GLU A 137 23.42 11.72 7.00
CA GLU A 137 23.36 12.21 5.61
C GLU A 137 21.94 12.16 5.03
N GLY A 138 20.91 12.53 5.80
CA GLY A 138 19.59 12.78 5.25
C GLY A 138 19.61 14.15 4.56
N THR A 139 20.07 14.20 3.32
CA THR A 139 19.93 15.40 2.49
C THR A 139 18.49 15.44 1.96
N GLY A 140 17.78 16.52 2.26
CA GLY A 140 16.42 16.75 1.78
C GLY A 140 15.42 17.13 2.86
N ASP A 141 14.25 17.53 2.40
CA ASP A 141 13.18 18.02 3.26
C ASP A 141 12.29 16.88 3.73
N CYS A 142 11.81 16.96 4.96
CA CYS A 142 10.66 16.17 5.40
C CYS A 142 9.36 16.94 5.27
N ILE A 143 9.41 18.24 5.53
CA ILE A 143 8.26 19.12 5.43
C ILE A 143 8.72 20.39 4.72
N ARG A 144 8.02 20.77 3.66
CA ARG A 144 8.22 22.05 2.97
C ARG A 144 6.89 22.69 2.65
N SER A 145 6.71 23.94 3.06
CA SER A 145 5.70 24.82 2.47
C SER A 145 6.33 25.64 1.33
N LEU A 146 5.64 25.76 0.20
CA LEU A 146 6.17 26.42 -1.01
C LEU A 146 5.86 27.91 -1.08
N PHE A 147 4.76 28.36 -0.50
CA PHE A 147 4.38 29.77 -0.49
C PHE A 147 3.75 30.25 0.83
N GLY A 148 3.32 29.31 1.68
CA GLY A 148 2.68 29.59 2.96
C GLY A 148 3.54 29.29 4.18
N ALA A 149 2.88 29.24 5.34
CA ALA A 149 3.50 28.81 6.59
C ALA A 149 3.57 27.27 6.67
N THR A 150 4.47 26.81 7.53
CA THR A 150 4.39 25.47 8.12
C THR A 150 3.92 25.64 9.56
N SER A 151 2.77 25.10 9.93
CA SER A 151 2.22 25.21 11.28
C SER A 151 2.28 23.85 11.98
N ILE A 152 2.94 23.78 13.13
CA ILE A 152 2.97 22.59 13.99
C ILE A 152 2.57 23.04 15.40
N TYR A 153 1.34 22.80 15.82
CA TYR A 153 0.80 23.38 17.06
C TYR A 153 -0.03 22.41 17.91
N ASP A 154 -0.54 22.89 19.04
CA ASP A 154 -1.21 22.12 20.10
C ASP A 154 -0.28 21.06 20.72
N ARG A 155 -0.52 19.77 20.51
CA ARG A 155 0.28 18.65 21.04
C ARG A 155 0.86 17.80 19.90
N ALA A 156 0.97 18.38 18.71
CA ALA A 156 1.48 17.69 17.54
C ALA A 156 2.94 17.25 17.75
N VAL A 157 3.27 16.06 17.25
CA VAL A 157 4.61 15.49 17.29
C VAL A 157 5.11 15.29 15.87
N VAL A 158 6.29 15.83 15.55
CA VAL A 158 6.98 15.58 14.28
C VAL A 158 8.37 15.06 14.60
N ASP A 159 8.63 13.80 14.26
CA ASP A 159 9.90 13.12 14.47
C ASP A 159 10.61 12.91 13.12
N GLY A 160 11.52 13.82 12.77
CA GLY A 160 12.31 13.82 11.54
C GLY A 160 13.75 14.29 11.73
N PRO A 161 14.54 13.73 12.67
CA PRO A 161 15.87 14.24 13.05
C PRO A 161 16.89 14.20 11.90
N GLY A 162 16.60 13.49 10.81
CA GLY A 162 17.48 13.36 9.66
C GLY A 162 17.25 14.37 8.53
N CYS A 163 16.27 15.26 8.60
CA CYS A 163 15.84 16.06 7.44
C CYS A 163 15.51 17.51 7.78
N THR A 164 15.28 18.32 6.75
CA THR A 164 14.96 19.74 6.87
C THR A 164 13.45 19.96 7.00
N ILE A 165 13.04 20.89 7.88
CA ILE A 165 11.71 21.51 7.85
C ILE A 165 11.88 22.91 7.24
N ALA A 166 11.22 23.16 6.12
CA ALA A 166 11.27 24.44 5.42
C ALA A 166 9.90 25.11 5.40
N ALA A 167 9.87 26.42 5.63
CA ALA A 167 8.68 27.23 5.49
C ALA A 167 8.94 28.43 4.59
N ALA A 168 8.10 28.64 3.56
CA ALA A 168 8.22 29.79 2.68
C ALA A 168 8.02 31.13 3.39
N THR A 169 7.22 31.15 4.46
CA THR A 169 7.05 32.34 5.31
C THR A 169 7.64 32.11 6.70
N TYR A 170 6.88 31.53 7.60
CA TYR A 170 7.26 31.29 9.00
C TYR A 170 6.90 29.87 9.43
N LEU A 171 7.57 29.40 10.47
CA LEU A 171 7.25 28.16 11.17
C LEU A 171 6.43 28.50 12.43
N ASN A 172 5.15 28.14 12.47
CA ASN A 172 4.30 28.38 13.64
C ASN A 172 4.37 27.20 14.62
N LEU A 173 4.91 27.43 15.82
CA LEU A 173 5.07 26.45 16.90
C LEU A 173 4.41 26.97 18.18
N CYS A 174 3.13 26.69 18.38
CA CYS A 174 2.39 27.15 19.55
C CYS A 174 1.61 26.03 20.24
N GLY A 175 1.37 26.18 21.56
CA GLY A 175 0.97 25.07 22.43
C GLY A 175 2.20 24.30 22.92
N THR A 176 2.09 22.98 23.07
CA THR A 176 3.17 22.07 23.47
C THR A 176 3.57 21.07 22.36
N PRO A 177 3.83 21.50 21.11
CA PRO A 177 4.30 20.60 20.06
C PRO A 177 5.71 20.08 20.39
N LEU A 178 6.03 18.90 19.86
CA LEU A 178 7.36 18.31 19.93
C LEU A 178 7.89 18.07 18.50
N VAL A 179 8.90 18.83 18.10
CA VAL A 179 9.48 18.76 16.76
C VAL A 179 10.95 18.40 16.83
N ALA A 180 11.34 17.35 16.11
CA ALA A 180 12.72 16.98 15.88
C ALA A 180 13.03 17.04 14.37
N ALA A 181 14.02 17.85 14.00
CA ALA A 181 14.51 18.06 12.65
C ALA A 181 16.03 18.16 12.67
N ARG A 182 16.67 18.03 11.51
CA ARG A 182 18.11 18.31 11.36
C ARG A 182 18.37 19.81 11.22
N LYS A 183 17.53 20.46 10.42
CA LYS A 183 17.65 21.86 10.02
C LYS A 183 16.26 22.46 9.88
N VAL A 184 16.15 23.74 10.22
CA VAL A 184 14.95 24.54 9.95
C VAL A 184 15.32 25.73 9.06
N GLU A 185 14.55 25.94 8.01
CA GLU A 185 14.68 27.05 7.07
C GLU A 185 13.36 27.83 7.03
N VAL A 186 13.41 29.15 7.21
CA VAL A 186 12.23 30.01 7.12
C VAL A 186 12.51 31.21 6.20
N GLY A 187 11.49 31.63 5.46
CA GLY A 187 11.60 32.79 4.55
C GLY A 187 11.47 34.14 5.25
N THR A 188 11.11 34.16 6.52
CA THR A 188 11.03 35.38 7.34
C THR A 188 12.33 35.65 8.10
N SER A 189 12.49 36.90 8.52
CA SER A 189 13.59 37.32 9.38
C SER A 189 13.46 36.74 10.78
N ARG A 190 14.58 36.72 11.51
CA ARG A 190 14.63 36.22 12.89
C ARG A 190 13.64 36.91 13.82
N ASP A 191 13.54 38.23 13.75
CA ASP A 191 12.67 39.01 14.63
C ASP A 191 11.20 38.64 14.43
N VAL A 192 10.76 38.47 13.18
CA VAL A 192 9.40 38.04 12.84
C VAL A 192 9.16 36.61 13.31
N GLN A 193 10.10 35.70 13.09
CA GLN A 193 9.97 34.28 13.45
C GLN A 193 9.80 34.08 14.97
N THR A 194 10.36 34.96 15.82
CA THR A 194 10.19 34.85 17.29
C THR A 194 8.74 34.97 17.75
N ILE A 195 7.89 35.68 17.00
CA ILE A 195 6.46 35.86 17.32
C ILE A 195 5.68 34.56 17.11
N PHE A 196 6.16 33.68 16.23
CA PHE A 196 5.50 32.44 15.84
C PHE A 196 6.03 31.21 16.57
N VAL A 197 7.03 31.34 17.44
CA VAL A 197 7.55 30.25 18.28
C VAL A 197 7.21 30.56 19.74
N CYS A 198 6.11 29.97 20.22
CA CYS A 198 5.68 30.11 21.60
C CYS A 198 6.66 29.41 22.56
N SER A 199 6.78 29.92 23.79
CA SER A 199 7.72 29.41 24.81
C SER A 199 7.50 27.96 25.25
N GLN A 200 6.33 27.41 24.95
CA GLN A 200 5.92 26.05 25.31
C GLN A 200 6.24 25.02 24.22
N GLY A 201 6.52 25.46 22.98
CA GLY A 201 6.87 24.59 21.88
C GLY A 201 8.30 24.09 21.99
N LEU A 202 8.48 22.76 21.92
CA LEU A 202 9.78 22.13 21.96
C LEU A 202 10.23 21.81 20.53
N ILE A 203 11.32 22.42 20.08
CA ILE A 203 11.94 22.12 18.79
C ILE A 203 13.44 21.88 18.93
N ASP A 204 13.90 20.83 18.26
CA ASP A 204 15.29 20.51 18.01
C ASP A 204 15.50 20.53 16.48
N PRO A 205 16.33 21.41 15.91
CA PRO A 205 17.26 22.32 16.59
C PRO A 205 16.55 23.55 17.20
N PRO A 206 17.16 24.25 18.17
CA PRO A 206 16.59 25.46 18.75
C PRO A 206 16.53 26.62 17.73
N LEU A 207 15.69 27.62 17.99
CA LEU A 207 15.50 28.82 17.15
C LEU A 207 16.82 29.51 16.77
N SER A 208 17.84 29.48 17.63
CA SER A 208 19.16 30.05 17.37
C SER A 208 19.90 29.40 16.19
N SER A 209 19.51 28.19 15.81
CA SER A 209 20.14 27.38 14.77
C SER A 209 19.35 27.37 13.46
N PHE A 210 18.27 28.15 13.37
CA PHE A 210 17.47 28.26 12.15
C PHE A 210 18.23 29.05 11.07
N SER A 211 17.93 28.76 9.82
CA SER A 211 18.27 29.63 8.68
C SER A 211 17.09 30.53 8.36
N PHE A 212 17.32 31.84 8.32
CA PHE A 212 16.31 32.87 8.09
C PHE A 212 16.45 33.44 6.68
N ASP A 213 15.43 34.19 6.22
CA ASP A 213 15.39 34.84 4.91
C ASP A 213 15.73 33.87 3.75
N THR A 214 15.40 32.59 3.94
CA THR A 214 15.72 31.53 2.98
C THR A 214 14.53 31.30 2.07
N PRO A 215 14.63 31.54 0.75
CA PRO A 215 13.53 31.34 -0.16
C PRO A 215 13.15 29.85 -0.23
N SER A 216 11.85 29.55 -0.17
CA SER A 216 11.39 28.18 -0.41
C SER A 216 11.30 27.91 -1.91
N VAL A 217 12.06 26.92 -2.37
CA VAL A 217 12.06 26.45 -3.76
C VAL A 217 11.40 25.08 -3.77
N ASP A 218 10.61 24.79 -4.80
CA ASP A 218 10.04 23.45 -5.00
C ASP A 218 11.11 22.47 -5.51
N PRO A 219 11.58 21.52 -4.69
CA PRO A 219 12.62 20.59 -5.11
C PRO A 219 12.10 19.54 -6.10
N LEU A 220 10.78 19.38 -6.24
CA LEU A 220 10.17 18.36 -7.10
C LEU A 220 9.52 18.93 -8.36
N ALA A 221 9.49 20.26 -8.55
CA ALA A 221 8.88 20.89 -9.74
C ALA A 221 9.46 20.38 -11.07
N ALA A 222 10.77 20.10 -11.10
CA ALA A 222 11.48 19.56 -12.26
C ALA A 222 11.74 18.04 -12.17
N ASP A 223 11.21 17.36 -11.15
CA ASP A 223 11.39 15.92 -10.99
C ASP A 223 10.68 15.16 -12.13
N PRO A 224 11.37 14.28 -12.87
CA PRO A 224 10.77 13.55 -13.98
C PRO A 224 9.51 12.76 -13.61
N ARG A 225 9.40 12.27 -12.37
CA ARG A 225 8.23 11.54 -11.88
C ARG A 225 7.02 12.47 -11.77
N ILE A 226 7.22 13.66 -11.23
CA ILE A 226 6.17 14.69 -11.11
C ILE A 226 5.73 15.17 -12.49
N LEU A 227 6.67 15.43 -13.39
CA LEU A 227 6.38 15.81 -14.77
C LEU A 227 5.59 14.71 -15.51
N ALA A 228 5.94 13.45 -15.30
CA ALA A 228 5.23 12.31 -15.90
C ALA A 228 3.80 12.15 -15.34
N ILE A 229 3.60 12.30 -14.03
CA ILE A 229 2.25 12.30 -13.42
C ILE A 229 1.41 13.45 -14.00
N LYS A 230 1.98 14.66 -14.06
CA LYS A 230 1.31 15.83 -14.62
C LYS A 230 0.94 15.62 -16.09
N SER A 231 1.87 15.11 -16.90
CA SER A 231 1.63 14.80 -18.31
C SER A 231 0.54 13.75 -18.48
N ARG A 232 0.49 12.72 -17.62
CA ARG A 232 -0.56 11.70 -17.63
C ARG A 232 -1.93 12.31 -17.29
N LEU A 233 -2.03 13.08 -16.21
CA LEU A 233 -3.27 13.76 -15.83
C LEU A 233 -3.76 14.74 -16.91
N GLN A 234 -2.84 15.43 -17.59
CA GLN A 234 -3.18 16.27 -18.74
C GLN A 234 -3.64 15.44 -19.94
N GLY A 235 -3.07 14.25 -20.17
CA GLY A 235 -3.54 13.33 -21.21
C GLY A 235 -4.97 12.81 -20.96
N MET A 236 -5.42 12.79 -19.69
CA MET A 236 -6.78 12.40 -19.31
C MET A 236 -7.85 13.47 -19.62
N THR A 237 -7.47 14.64 -20.15
CA THR A 237 -8.44 15.71 -20.54
C THR A 237 -9.33 15.32 -21.71
N ASN A 238 -8.86 14.42 -22.58
CA ASN A 238 -9.62 13.96 -23.74
C ASN A 238 -10.65 12.94 -23.27
N TRP A 239 -11.76 13.43 -22.70
CA TRP A 239 -12.88 12.62 -22.28
C TRP A 239 -13.48 11.89 -23.48
N ALA A 240 -13.19 10.60 -23.57
CA ALA A 240 -13.93 9.69 -24.41
C ALA A 240 -15.29 9.41 -23.76
N TYR A 241 -16.24 10.34 -23.88
CA TYR A 241 -17.59 9.89 -24.17
C TYR A 241 -17.54 9.23 -25.55
N GLY A 242 -17.10 7.97 -25.60
CA GLY A 242 -17.59 7.12 -26.66
C GLY A 242 -19.11 7.15 -26.54
N THR A 243 -19.81 7.32 -27.65
CA THR A 243 -21.28 7.30 -27.68
C THR A 243 -21.82 5.92 -28.03
N THR A 244 -20.93 4.97 -28.33
CA THR A 244 -21.28 3.63 -28.81
C THR A 244 -20.55 2.54 -28.04
N ILE A 245 -21.33 1.63 -27.45
CA ILE A 245 -20.80 0.37 -26.90
C ILE A 245 -20.03 -0.39 -27.99
N PRO A 246 -18.88 -1.03 -27.70
CA PRO A 246 -18.08 -1.70 -28.73
C PRO A 246 -18.83 -2.81 -29.49
N LYS A 247 -19.75 -3.52 -28.81
CA LYS A 247 -20.63 -4.51 -29.41
C LYS A 247 -22.01 -4.44 -28.79
N ALA A 248 -23.02 -4.15 -29.61
CA ALA A 248 -24.42 -4.21 -29.20
C ALA A 248 -24.95 -5.66 -29.24
N PRO A 249 -25.98 -5.97 -28.42
CA PRO A 249 -26.79 -7.18 -28.61
C PRO A 249 -27.32 -7.27 -30.03
N LEU A 250 -27.38 -8.50 -30.55
CA LEU A 250 -27.98 -8.81 -31.85
C LEU A 250 -29.50 -8.63 -31.77
N THR A 251 -30.03 -7.82 -32.67
CA THR A 251 -31.47 -7.69 -32.93
C THR A 251 -31.79 -8.50 -34.18
N LEU A 252 -32.78 -9.38 -34.10
CA LEU A 252 -33.18 -10.25 -35.20
C LEU A 252 -34.70 -10.16 -35.40
N GLU A 253 -35.14 -10.13 -36.65
CA GLU A 253 -36.54 -10.37 -36.98
C GLU A 253 -36.80 -11.88 -36.97
N ILE A 254 -37.74 -12.33 -36.14
CA ILE A 254 -38.02 -13.75 -35.96
C ILE A 254 -39.38 -14.08 -36.55
N ALA A 255 -39.37 -14.94 -37.56
CA ALA A 255 -40.59 -15.44 -38.19
C ALA A 255 -41.31 -16.47 -37.31
N PHE A 256 -42.64 -16.42 -37.28
CA PHE A 256 -43.47 -17.32 -36.49
C PHE A 256 -43.33 -18.79 -36.90
N GLY A 257 -43.24 -19.67 -35.90
CA GLY A 257 -43.41 -21.11 -36.03
C GLY A 257 -44.62 -21.62 -35.24
N GLY A 258 -44.90 -22.91 -35.32
CA GLY A 258 -45.98 -23.56 -34.55
C GLY A 258 -45.52 -24.00 -33.16
N ASP A 259 -46.41 -23.92 -32.17
CA ASP A 259 -46.13 -24.31 -30.79
C ASP A 259 -45.97 -25.82 -30.64
N GLU A 260 -45.05 -26.24 -29.77
CA GLU A 260 -44.79 -27.65 -29.49
C GLU A 260 -44.53 -27.92 -28.01
N THR A 261 -44.90 -29.13 -27.57
CA THR A 261 -44.73 -29.59 -26.19
C THR A 261 -44.05 -30.95 -26.18
N TYR A 262 -43.01 -31.08 -25.36
CA TYR A 262 -42.22 -32.30 -25.17
C TYR A 262 -42.23 -32.67 -23.69
N SER A 263 -42.68 -33.88 -23.35
CA SER A 263 -42.75 -34.37 -21.97
C SER A 263 -42.24 -35.81 -21.89
N GLY A 264 -41.19 -36.06 -21.11
CA GLY A 264 -40.60 -37.40 -20.98
C GLY A 264 -39.98 -37.94 -22.27
N ALA A 265 -39.55 -37.06 -23.18
CA ALA A 265 -39.20 -37.42 -24.55
C ALA A 265 -37.70 -37.27 -24.85
N THR A 266 -37.18 -38.11 -25.75
CA THR A 266 -35.86 -37.94 -26.38
C THR A 266 -36.05 -37.69 -27.86
N VAL A 267 -35.84 -36.46 -28.33
CA VAL A 267 -36.21 -36.04 -29.70
C VAL A 267 -35.08 -35.28 -30.39
N SER A 268 -34.92 -35.51 -31.69
CA SER A 268 -34.06 -34.71 -32.57
C SER A 268 -34.89 -33.72 -33.39
N LEU A 269 -34.57 -32.43 -33.28
CA LEU A 269 -35.26 -31.32 -33.92
C LEU A 269 -34.43 -30.80 -35.11
N PRO A 270 -35.04 -30.63 -36.30
CA PRO A 270 -34.35 -30.02 -37.45
C PRO A 270 -34.06 -28.53 -37.27
N GLY A 271 -32.80 -28.09 -37.36
CA GLY A 271 -32.43 -26.65 -37.28
C GLY A 271 -32.87 -25.80 -38.48
N THR A 272 -33.44 -26.40 -39.51
CA THR A 272 -34.07 -25.66 -40.63
C THR A 272 -35.50 -25.26 -40.32
N ARG A 273 -36.14 -25.90 -39.35
CA ARG A 273 -37.54 -25.67 -38.98
C ARG A 273 -37.68 -24.45 -38.08
N ARG A 274 -38.84 -23.80 -38.16
CA ARG A 274 -39.25 -22.70 -37.29
C ARG A 274 -40.19 -23.24 -36.21
N TYR A 275 -39.95 -22.85 -34.98
CA TYR A 275 -40.73 -23.25 -33.81
C TYR A 275 -41.46 -22.04 -33.22
N GLY A 276 -42.65 -22.27 -32.67
CA GLY A 276 -43.44 -21.28 -31.92
C GLY A 276 -42.96 -21.18 -30.48
N ARG A 277 -43.87 -21.33 -29.52
CA ARG A 277 -43.59 -21.60 -28.11
C ARG A 277 -43.14 -23.06 -27.96
N LEU A 278 -42.10 -23.30 -27.17
CA LEU A 278 -41.63 -24.64 -26.81
C LEU A 278 -41.85 -24.88 -25.32
N SER A 279 -42.61 -25.92 -24.96
CA SER A 279 -42.78 -26.35 -23.56
C SER A 279 -42.09 -27.70 -23.37
N ILE A 280 -41.05 -27.76 -22.54
CA ILE A 280 -40.18 -28.93 -22.39
C ILE A 280 -40.16 -29.38 -20.93
N SER A 281 -40.49 -30.65 -20.69
CA SER A 281 -40.52 -31.25 -19.36
C SER A 281 -39.85 -32.62 -19.35
N ASN A 282 -38.93 -32.85 -18.41
CA ASN A 282 -38.26 -34.15 -18.23
C ASN A 282 -37.73 -34.76 -19.55
N SER A 283 -37.14 -33.95 -20.44
CA SER A 283 -36.84 -34.36 -21.82
C SER A 283 -35.40 -34.08 -22.24
N THR A 284 -34.91 -34.86 -23.20
CA THR A 284 -33.63 -34.68 -23.88
C THR A 284 -33.89 -34.28 -25.34
N ILE A 285 -33.48 -33.07 -25.73
CA ILE A 285 -33.71 -32.53 -27.07
C ILE A 285 -32.37 -32.29 -27.75
N ALA A 286 -32.20 -32.77 -28.98
CA ALA A 286 -31.05 -32.47 -29.83
C ALA A 286 -31.48 -31.58 -31.00
N ILE A 287 -31.00 -30.34 -31.08
CA ILE A 287 -31.31 -29.46 -32.20
C ILE A 287 -30.17 -29.52 -33.21
N THR A 288 -30.42 -30.23 -34.31
CA THR A 288 -29.45 -30.43 -35.38
C THR A 288 -29.14 -29.10 -36.08
N ALA A 289 -27.85 -28.79 -36.19
CA ALA A 289 -27.38 -27.54 -36.78
C ALA A 289 -27.53 -27.50 -38.31
N ARG A 290 -27.49 -26.28 -38.88
CA ARG A 290 -27.30 -26.06 -40.33
C ARG A 290 -25.85 -26.31 -40.80
N GLY A 291 -24.93 -26.62 -39.88
CA GLY A 291 -23.61 -27.20 -40.17
C GLY A 291 -22.40 -26.26 -40.05
N ALA A 292 -22.61 -24.93 -40.03
CA ALA A 292 -21.52 -23.95 -39.95
C ALA A 292 -21.67 -23.01 -38.74
N PRO A 293 -20.56 -22.60 -38.09
CA PRO A 293 -20.58 -21.52 -37.10
C PRO A 293 -21.21 -20.24 -37.67
N ASP A 294 -22.10 -19.60 -36.90
CA ASP A 294 -22.78 -18.36 -37.29
C ASP A 294 -22.77 -17.34 -36.14
N PRO A 295 -21.62 -16.71 -35.86
CA PRO A 295 -21.46 -15.79 -34.72
C PRO A 295 -22.21 -14.46 -34.90
N THR A 296 -22.70 -14.18 -36.11
CA THR A 296 -23.47 -12.98 -36.45
C THR A 296 -24.97 -13.26 -36.60
N CYS A 297 -25.38 -14.52 -36.50
CA CYS A 297 -26.76 -14.97 -36.63
C CYS A 297 -27.44 -14.56 -37.94
N LEU A 298 -26.77 -14.80 -39.07
CA LEU A 298 -27.35 -14.57 -40.40
C LEU A 298 -28.41 -15.63 -40.77
N TYR A 299 -28.26 -16.87 -40.28
CA TYR A 299 -29.15 -17.98 -40.60
C TYR A 299 -29.58 -18.75 -39.34
N PRO A 300 -30.32 -18.10 -38.42
CA PRO A 300 -30.67 -18.69 -37.14
C PRO A 300 -31.67 -19.85 -37.28
N THR A 301 -31.54 -20.84 -36.39
CA THR A 301 -32.66 -21.71 -36.02
C THR A 301 -33.57 -20.91 -35.09
N THR A 302 -34.83 -20.70 -35.47
CA THR A 302 -35.71 -19.74 -34.78
C THR A 302 -36.79 -20.42 -33.95
N ILE A 303 -36.94 -19.95 -32.72
CA ILE A 303 -38.05 -20.23 -31.81
C ILE A 303 -38.74 -18.88 -31.57
N SER A 304 -39.91 -18.65 -32.17
CA SER A 304 -40.55 -17.33 -32.14
C SER A 304 -41.23 -16.98 -30.83
N GLY A 305 -41.60 -17.99 -30.02
CA GLY A 305 -42.26 -17.81 -28.73
C GLY A 305 -41.34 -18.06 -27.53
N ASP A 306 -41.94 -18.26 -26.37
CA ASP A 306 -41.22 -18.61 -25.13
C ASP A 306 -40.69 -20.04 -25.17
N VAL A 307 -39.57 -20.27 -24.50
CA VAL A 307 -39.08 -21.61 -24.13
C VAL A 307 -39.35 -21.81 -22.65
N VAL A 308 -40.29 -22.70 -22.31
CA VAL A 308 -40.70 -22.99 -20.93
C VAL A 308 -40.18 -24.35 -20.52
N LEU A 309 -39.43 -24.39 -19.42
CA LEU A 309 -38.69 -25.56 -18.97
C LEU A 309 -39.18 -25.99 -17.58
N SER A 310 -39.47 -27.28 -17.40
CA SER A 310 -39.82 -27.87 -16.10
C SER A 310 -39.17 -29.24 -15.90
N GLY A 311 -38.95 -29.68 -14.65
CA GLY A 311 -38.31 -30.97 -14.39
C GLY A 311 -36.85 -31.02 -14.86
N THR A 312 -36.36 -32.19 -15.28
CA THR A 312 -34.95 -32.39 -15.70
C THR A 312 -34.82 -32.37 -17.21
N ASN A 313 -34.16 -31.36 -17.78
CA ASN A 313 -34.03 -31.21 -19.23
C ASN A 313 -32.58 -31.14 -19.70
N GLN A 314 -32.30 -31.72 -20.86
CA GLN A 314 -31.02 -31.57 -21.55
C GLN A 314 -31.26 -31.18 -23.00
N LEU A 315 -30.71 -30.03 -23.42
CA LEU A 315 -30.76 -29.55 -24.79
C LEU A 315 -29.35 -29.56 -25.37
N THR A 316 -29.17 -30.20 -26.54
CA THR A 316 -27.89 -30.27 -27.23
C THR A 316 -27.91 -29.53 -28.56
N PHE A 317 -26.80 -28.84 -28.88
CA PHE A 317 -26.73 -27.92 -30.01
C PHE A 317 -25.50 -28.21 -30.89
N GLY A 318 -25.70 -28.29 -32.20
CA GLY A 318 -24.58 -28.28 -33.16
C GLY A 318 -24.09 -26.86 -33.47
N SER A 319 -23.08 -26.71 -34.32
CA SER A 319 -22.56 -25.39 -34.71
C SER A 319 -23.60 -24.53 -35.44
N GLY A 320 -23.82 -23.31 -34.98
CA GLY A 320 -24.74 -22.37 -35.62
C GLY A 320 -25.31 -21.32 -34.67
N CYS A 321 -26.31 -20.58 -35.15
CA CYS A 321 -27.06 -19.64 -34.34
C CYS A 321 -28.46 -20.17 -33.99
N TYR A 322 -28.88 -19.96 -32.75
CA TYR A 322 -30.19 -20.31 -32.23
C TYR A 322 -30.83 -19.05 -31.63
N ALA A 323 -31.98 -18.63 -32.16
CA ALA A 323 -32.64 -17.40 -31.76
C ALA A 323 -34.00 -17.70 -31.11
N ILE A 324 -34.17 -17.24 -29.87
CA ILE A 324 -35.41 -17.30 -29.09
C ILE A 324 -36.03 -15.89 -29.10
N GLY A 325 -37.20 -15.75 -29.71
CA GLY A 325 -37.94 -14.49 -29.81
C GLY A 325 -38.65 -14.13 -28.52
N GLY A 326 -39.17 -15.12 -27.79
CA GLY A 326 -39.77 -14.93 -26.48
C GLY A 326 -38.75 -15.00 -25.34
N SER A 327 -39.24 -15.33 -24.16
CA SER A 327 -38.44 -15.52 -22.95
C SER A 327 -38.03 -16.98 -22.77
N LEU A 328 -36.85 -17.20 -22.17
CA LEU A 328 -36.42 -18.50 -21.67
C LEU A 328 -36.76 -18.58 -20.18
N LEU A 329 -37.75 -19.41 -19.85
CA LEU A 329 -38.34 -19.51 -18.52
C LEU A 329 -38.02 -20.89 -17.92
N ASN A 330 -37.16 -20.91 -16.89
CA ASN A 330 -36.85 -22.14 -16.15
C ASN A 330 -37.67 -22.17 -14.84
N GLY A 331 -38.67 -23.05 -14.81
CA GLY A 331 -39.63 -23.14 -13.72
C GLY A 331 -39.01 -23.63 -12.41
N SER A 332 -39.71 -23.38 -11.29
CA SER A 332 -39.24 -23.76 -9.95
C SER A 332 -38.92 -25.25 -9.85
N GLY A 333 -37.77 -25.60 -9.26
CA GLY A 333 -37.28 -26.97 -9.11
C GLY A 333 -36.75 -27.62 -10.40
N ALA A 334 -36.77 -26.93 -11.54
CA ALA A 334 -36.23 -27.47 -12.78
C ALA A 334 -34.69 -27.59 -12.73
N VAL A 335 -34.16 -28.59 -13.45
CA VAL A 335 -32.72 -28.78 -13.67
C VAL A 335 -32.51 -28.87 -15.18
N THR A 336 -32.13 -27.76 -15.80
CA THR A 336 -31.99 -27.68 -17.26
C THR A 336 -30.54 -27.43 -17.66
N ARG A 337 -30.07 -28.17 -18.67
CA ARG A 337 -28.75 -28.00 -19.28
C ARG A 337 -28.85 -27.70 -20.77
N PHE A 338 -28.06 -26.74 -21.23
CA PHE A 338 -27.85 -26.40 -22.64
C PHE A 338 -26.40 -26.72 -23.00
N ASP A 339 -26.17 -27.83 -23.67
CA ASP A 339 -24.82 -28.35 -23.94
C ASP A 339 -24.52 -28.27 -25.46
N PRO A 340 -23.55 -27.44 -25.90
CA PRO A 340 -23.00 -27.55 -27.25
C PRO A 340 -22.38 -28.93 -27.46
N LEU A 341 -22.52 -29.50 -28.65
CA LEU A 341 -21.78 -30.70 -29.04
C LEU A 341 -20.27 -30.43 -28.97
N PRO A 342 -19.43 -31.46 -28.71
CA PRO A 342 -17.98 -31.28 -28.69
C PRO A 342 -17.46 -30.62 -29.96
N GLY A 343 -16.71 -29.51 -29.81
CA GLY A 343 -16.17 -28.72 -30.92
C GLY A 343 -17.18 -27.82 -31.65
N ALA A 344 -18.45 -27.82 -31.23
CA ALA A 344 -19.46 -26.95 -31.83
C ALA A 344 -19.25 -25.48 -31.43
N SER A 345 -19.47 -24.58 -32.40
CA SER A 345 -19.50 -23.13 -32.16
C SER A 345 -20.94 -22.65 -32.20
N VAL A 346 -21.49 -22.35 -31.03
CA VAL A 346 -22.90 -21.97 -30.84
C VAL A 346 -22.98 -20.48 -30.51
N MET A 347 -23.94 -19.78 -31.12
CA MET A 347 -24.40 -18.47 -30.71
C MET A 347 -25.87 -18.57 -30.29
N LEU A 348 -26.16 -18.29 -29.02
CA LEU A 348 -27.52 -18.24 -28.49
C LEU A 348 -27.98 -16.79 -28.42
N VAL A 349 -29.07 -16.48 -29.13
CA VAL A 349 -29.73 -15.17 -29.10
C VAL A 349 -31.06 -15.29 -28.36
N VAL A 350 -31.28 -14.45 -27.36
CA VAL A 350 -32.55 -14.36 -26.63
C VAL A 350 -33.03 -12.92 -26.73
N ILE A 351 -34.14 -12.70 -27.44
CA ILE A 351 -34.73 -11.37 -27.63
C ILE A 351 -35.54 -10.96 -26.39
N GLY A 352 -36.26 -11.90 -25.78
CA GLY A 352 -36.90 -11.69 -24.49
C GLY A 352 -35.92 -11.74 -23.32
N LYS A 353 -36.39 -12.18 -22.15
CA LYS A 353 -35.57 -12.35 -20.94
C LYS A 353 -35.19 -13.81 -20.69
N ILE A 354 -34.13 -14.02 -19.92
CA ILE A 354 -33.83 -15.28 -19.25
C ILE A 354 -34.32 -15.16 -17.81
N ASP A 355 -35.25 -16.02 -17.41
CA ASP A 355 -35.83 -16.03 -16.06
C ASP A 355 -35.64 -17.40 -15.43
N ASN A 356 -34.74 -17.48 -14.45
CA ASN A 356 -34.50 -18.67 -13.66
C ASN A 356 -35.18 -18.52 -12.30
N ALA A 357 -36.27 -19.26 -12.09
CA ALA A 357 -36.92 -19.41 -10.79
C ALA A 357 -35.97 -20.13 -9.79
N PRO A 358 -36.40 -20.50 -8.57
CA PRO A 358 -35.61 -21.33 -7.65
C PRO A 358 -35.30 -22.72 -8.24
N ALA A 359 -34.33 -22.77 -9.16
CA ALA A 359 -34.07 -23.85 -10.10
C ALA A 359 -32.60 -23.81 -10.57
N THR A 360 -32.14 -24.86 -11.24
CA THR A 360 -30.80 -24.93 -11.84
C THR A 360 -30.89 -24.80 -13.36
N LEU A 361 -30.22 -23.81 -13.93
CA LEU A 361 -30.08 -23.61 -15.37
C LEU A 361 -28.59 -23.44 -15.70
N SER A 362 -28.06 -24.28 -16.59
CA SER A 362 -26.65 -24.19 -17.00
C SER A 362 -26.49 -24.24 -18.51
N PHE A 363 -25.66 -23.35 -19.04
CA PHE A 363 -25.22 -23.32 -20.42
C PHE A 363 -23.74 -23.72 -20.51
N GLY A 364 -23.39 -24.55 -21.50
CA GLY A 364 -22.00 -24.84 -21.86
C GLY A 364 -21.32 -23.64 -22.54
N ASN A 365 -20.11 -23.86 -23.09
CA ASN A 365 -19.33 -22.81 -23.73
C ASN A 365 -19.95 -22.38 -25.08
N MET A 366 -20.50 -21.17 -25.15
CA MET A 366 -21.13 -20.62 -26.35
C MET A 366 -21.14 -19.09 -26.30
N GLY A 367 -21.37 -18.44 -27.44
CA GLY A 367 -21.64 -17.00 -27.48
C GLY A 367 -23.08 -16.70 -27.06
N PHE A 368 -23.27 -15.58 -26.36
CA PHE A 368 -24.58 -15.13 -25.90
C PHE A 368 -24.87 -13.72 -26.40
N SER A 369 -26.09 -13.53 -26.90
CA SER A 369 -26.66 -12.23 -27.19
C SER A 369 -28.07 -12.15 -26.62
N ILE A 370 -28.23 -11.43 -25.51
CA ILE A 370 -29.48 -11.35 -24.75
C ILE A 370 -29.93 -9.90 -24.82
N LEU A 371 -31.10 -9.64 -25.42
CA LEU A 371 -31.63 -8.28 -25.52
C LEU A 371 -32.38 -7.87 -24.24
N GLY A 372 -33.14 -8.77 -23.63
CA GLY A 372 -33.85 -8.53 -22.37
C GLY A 372 -33.00 -8.83 -21.13
N ASP A 373 -33.70 -8.95 -19.99
CA ASP A 373 -33.05 -9.14 -18.69
C ASP A 373 -32.54 -10.57 -18.46
N VAL A 374 -31.53 -10.71 -17.60
CA VAL A 374 -31.11 -11.98 -17.01
C VAL A 374 -31.47 -11.97 -15.54
N ALA A 375 -32.48 -12.75 -15.15
CA ALA A 375 -32.99 -12.83 -13.79
C ALA A 375 -32.72 -14.21 -13.18
N ASN A 376 -32.15 -14.23 -11.97
CA ASN A 376 -31.97 -15.40 -11.13
C ASN A 376 -32.62 -15.16 -9.76
N ALA A 377 -33.64 -15.96 -9.46
CA ALA A 377 -34.38 -15.89 -8.21
C ALA A 377 -33.54 -16.35 -7.00
N GLU A 378 -34.05 -16.09 -5.81
CA GLU A 378 -33.50 -16.62 -4.57
C GLU A 378 -33.38 -18.15 -4.63
N HIS A 379 -32.25 -18.68 -4.15
CA HIS A 379 -31.86 -20.09 -4.24
C HIS A 379 -31.72 -20.66 -5.67
N GLY A 380 -31.90 -19.84 -6.71
CA GLY A 380 -31.64 -20.21 -8.10
C GLY A 380 -30.14 -20.35 -8.38
N LYS A 381 -29.79 -21.28 -9.26
CA LYS A 381 -28.42 -21.47 -9.78
C LYS A 381 -28.42 -21.32 -11.30
N LEU A 382 -27.92 -20.19 -11.78
CA LEU A 382 -27.79 -19.88 -13.20
C LEU A 382 -26.30 -19.80 -13.57
N THR A 383 -25.85 -20.66 -14.49
CA THR A 383 -24.44 -20.72 -14.92
C THR A 383 -24.33 -20.62 -16.44
N PHE A 384 -23.50 -19.72 -16.92
CA PHE A 384 -23.08 -19.63 -18.31
C PHE A 384 -21.63 -20.14 -18.44
N GLY A 385 -21.36 -20.94 -19.47
CA GLY A 385 -20.00 -21.32 -19.84
C GLY A 385 -19.22 -20.17 -20.47
N ASN A 386 -18.04 -20.45 -21.02
CA ASN A 386 -17.19 -19.43 -21.64
C ASN A 386 -17.73 -18.97 -22.99
N GLY A 387 -17.57 -17.69 -23.30
CA GLY A 387 -17.90 -17.10 -24.60
C GLY A 387 -18.11 -15.59 -24.55
N PRO A 388 -18.28 -14.92 -25.70
CA PRO A 388 -18.64 -13.50 -25.70
C PRO A 388 -20.07 -13.30 -25.19
N PHE A 389 -20.27 -12.32 -24.31
CA PHE A 389 -21.59 -11.96 -23.77
C PHE A 389 -22.00 -10.58 -24.24
N ARG A 390 -23.15 -10.47 -24.90
CA ARG A 390 -23.77 -9.19 -25.26
C ARG A 390 -25.13 -9.11 -24.58
N ILE A 391 -25.31 -8.18 -23.65
CA ILE A 391 -26.49 -8.09 -22.80
C ILE A 391 -27.07 -6.69 -22.92
N GLY A 392 -28.34 -6.59 -23.33
CA GLY A 392 -29.08 -5.33 -23.49
C GLY A 392 -29.97 -4.97 -22.30
N GLY A 393 -30.40 -5.97 -21.52
CA GLY A 393 -31.19 -5.75 -20.31
C GLY A 393 -30.34 -5.71 -19.04
N GLY A 394 -31.02 -5.63 -17.90
CA GLY A 394 -30.42 -5.73 -16.58
C GLY A 394 -30.02 -7.17 -16.22
N ILE A 395 -29.13 -7.28 -15.22
CA ILE A 395 -28.76 -8.56 -14.62
C ILE A 395 -29.20 -8.51 -13.16
N THR A 396 -30.14 -9.36 -12.78
CA THR A 396 -30.64 -9.44 -11.41
C THR A 396 -30.34 -10.81 -10.82
N ASN A 397 -29.52 -10.83 -9.77
CA ASN A 397 -29.32 -12.00 -8.93
C ASN A 397 -29.84 -11.67 -7.53
N GLN A 398 -30.89 -12.36 -7.11
CA GLN A 398 -31.34 -12.30 -5.71
C GLN A 398 -30.34 -13.09 -4.84
N ASN A 399 -30.78 -13.70 -3.75
CA ASN A 399 -29.93 -14.56 -2.90
C ASN A 399 -29.67 -15.95 -3.55
N GLY A 400 -29.25 -15.95 -4.82
CA GLY A 400 -28.92 -17.12 -5.62
C GLY A 400 -27.46 -17.12 -6.08
N THR A 401 -27.10 -18.07 -6.94
CA THR A 401 -25.78 -18.15 -7.59
C THR A 401 -25.91 -17.89 -9.09
N LEU A 402 -25.32 -16.79 -9.55
CA LEU A 402 -25.21 -16.42 -10.96
C LEU A 402 -23.74 -16.38 -11.37
N ARG A 403 -23.35 -17.19 -12.35
CA ARG A 403 -21.97 -17.25 -12.83
C ARG A 403 -21.92 -17.14 -14.35
N PHE A 404 -21.06 -16.25 -14.83
CA PHE A 404 -20.64 -16.19 -16.22
C PHE A 404 -19.19 -16.72 -16.32
N GLY A 405 -18.95 -17.62 -17.28
CA GLY A 405 -17.61 -18.11 -17.62
C GLY A 405 -16.76 -17.04 -18.30
N ASP A 406 -15.54 -17.37 -18.70
CA ASP A 406 -14.61 -16.41 -19.29
C ASP A 406 -15.11 -15.87 -20.64
N GLY A 407 -14.88 -14.58 -20.88
CA GLY A 407 -15.13 -13.93 -22.16
C GLY A 407 -15.23 -12.42 -22.05
N PRO A 408 -15.29 -11.69 -23.18
CA PRO A 408 -15.61 -10.28 -23.14
C PRO A 408 -17.11 -10.09 -22.87
N TYR A 409 -17.43 -9.16 -21.97
CA TYR A 409 -18.80 -8.82 -21.57
C TYR A 409 -19.15 -7.42 -22.04
N TYR A 410 -20.25 -7.28 -22.77
CA TYR A 410 -20.78 -6.02 -23.26
C TYR A 410 -22.19 -5.84 -22.70
N VAL A 411 -22.32 -5.05 -21.63
CA VAL A 411 -23.60 -4.77 -20.95
C VAL A 411 -24.04 -3.35 -21.31
N ALA A 412 -25.11 -3.25 -22.09
CA ALA A 412 -25.64 -1.99 -22.62
C ALA A 412 -26.87 -1.53 -21.83
N GLY A 413 -26.76 -0.47 -21.04
CA GLY A 413 -27.88 0.28 -20.43
C GLY A 413 -28.58 -0.39 -19.25
N GLY A 414 -28.36 -1.67 -19.01
CA GLY A 414 -28.98 -2.42 -17.91
C GLY A 414 -28.35 -2.16 -16.54
N THR A 415 -29.15 -2.24 -15.48
CA THR A 415 -28.67 -2.27 -14.09
C THR A 415 -28.28 -3.70 -13.70
N ILE A 416 -27.12 -3.85 -13.07
CA ILE A 416 -26.68 -5.10 -12.43
C ILE A 416 -27.02 -5.00 -10.94
N SER A 417 -27.88 -5.87 -10.44
CA SER A 417 -28.26 -5.95 -9.03
C SER A 417 -27.94 -7.31 -8.47
N ASN A 418 -27.17 -7.35 -7.37
CA ASN A 418 -26.79 -8.58 -6.70
C ASN A 418 -27.08 -8.55 -5.20
N ALA A 419 -27.72 -9.62 -4.71
CA ALA A 419 -27.90 -9.93 -3.30
C ALA A 419 -27.36 -11.32 -2.91
N GLY A 420 -26.76 -12.06 -3.86
CA GLY A 420 -26.25 -13.41 -3.67
C GLY A 420 -24.80 -13.52 -4.14
N SER A 421 -24.45 -14.63 -4.81
CA SER A 421 -23.13 -14.82 -5.43
C SER A 421 -23.19 -14.55 -6.93
N LEU A 422 -22.57 -13.46 -7.38
CA LEU A 422 -22.43 -13.09 -8.79
C LEU A 422 -20.95 -13.15 -9.20
N THR A 423 -20.62 -13.90 -10.24
CA THR A 423 -19.26 -13.99 -10.76
C THR A 423 -19.23 -13.80 -12.27
N PHE A 424 -18.36 -12.91 -12.72
CA PHE A 424 -17.89 -12.84 -14.10
C PHE A 424 -16.46 -13.41 -14.14
N GLY A 425 -16.21 -14.39 -15.00
CA GLY A 425 -14.86 -14.90 -15.27
C GLY A 425 -13.94 -13.85 -15.91
N ASN A 426 -12.78 -14.29 -16.38
CA ASN A 426 -11.77 -13.42 -16.99
C ASN A 426 -12.24 -12.85 -18.33
N GLY A 427 -11.79 -11.63 -18.64
CA GLY A 427 -12.07 -10.96 -19.90
C GLY A 427 -12.42 -9.48 -19.72
N ALA A 428 -12.46 -8.75 -20.84
CA ALA A 428 -12.80 -7.34 -20.83
C ALA A 428 -14.28 -7.15 -20.45
N PHE A 429 -14.56 -6.33 -19.45
CA PHE A 429 -15.92 -6.04 -18.98
C PHE A 429 -16.30 -4.60 -19.33
N TYR A 430 -17.36 -4.42 -20.11
CA TYR A 430 -17.88 -3.10 -20.50
C TYR A 430 -19.28 -2.93 -19.92
N LEU A 431 -19.46 -1.97 -19.00
CA LEU A 431 -20.76 -1.51 -18.53
C LEU A 431 -21.04 -0.12 -19.08
N TRP A 432 -22.08 -0.02 -19.91
CA TRP A 432 -22.34 1.17 -20.71
C TRP A 432 -23.67 1.83 -20.33
N GLY A 433 -23.64 2.96 -19.66
CA GLY A 433 -24.84 3.69 -19.21
C GLY A 433 -25.66 2.98 -18.13
N GLY A 434 -25.21 1.81 -17.67
CA GLY A 434 -25.79 1.04 -16.59
C GLY A 434 -25.14 1.31 -15.24
N SER A 435 -25.75 0.83 -14.17
CA SER A 435 -25.22 0.89 -12.80
C SER A 435 -25.03 -0.51 -12.24
N LEU A 436 -24.15 -0.66 -11.27
CA LEU A 436 -23.98 -1.89 -10.50
C LEU A 436 -24.30 -1.64 -9.04
N THR A 437 -25.11 -2.50 -8.45
CA THR A 437 -25.51 -2.43 -7.05
C THR A 437 -25.32 -3.80 -6.39
N ASN A 438 -24.43 -3.88 -5.40
CA ASN A 438 -24.18 -5.06 -4.58
C ASN A 438 -24.68 -4.82 -3.15
N THR A 439 -25.60 -5.67 -2.67
CA THR A 439 -26.36 -5.47 -1.42
C THR A 439 -26.42 -6.74 -0.57
N LEU A 440 -26.93 -6.63 0.66
CA LEU A 440 -27.36 -7.76 1.51
C LEU A 440 -26.28 -8.84 1.74
N ALA A 441 -25.02 -8.43 2.00
CA ALA A 441 -23.88 -9.35 2.12
C ALA A 441 -23.56 -10.17 0.84
N GLY A 442 -24.14 -9.80 -0.30
CA GLY A 442 -23.85 -10.39 -1.60
C GLY A 442 -22.37 -10.25 -1.98
N SER A 443 -21.87 -11.22 -2.74
CA SER A 443 -20.52 -11.24 -3.28
C SER A 443 -20.56 -11.09 -4.80
N THR A 444 -20.02 -9.99 -5.31
CA THR A 444 -19.79 -9.78 -6.75
C THR A 444 -18.30 -9.88 -7.04
N THR A 445 -17.92 -10.71 -8.02
CA THR A 445 -16.53 -10.88 -8.45
C THR A 445 -16.40 -10.70 -9.96
N PHE A 446 -15.47 -9.85 -10.37
CA PHE A 446 -14.98 -9.76 -11.74
C PHE A 446 -13.60 -10.42 -11.80
N GLY A 447 -13.39 -11.31 -12.76
CA GLY A 447 -12.10 -11.92 -13.03
C GLY A 447 -11.06 -10.90 -13.52
N ASN A 448 -9.92 -11.40 -13.98
CA ASN A 448 -8.86 -10.57 -14.53
C ASN A 448 -9.25 -10.05 -15.92
N GLY A 449 -8.89 -8.81 -16.21
CA GLY A 449 -9.17 -8.17 -17.48
C GLY A 449 -9.55 -6.70 -17.28
N PRO A 450 -9.53 -5.92 -18.36
CA PRO A 450 -9.87 -4.52 -18.26
C PRO A 450 -11.35 -4.34 -17.94
N PHE A 451 -11.66 -3.49 -16.96
CA PHE A 451 -13.02 -3.12 -16.58
C PHE A 451 -13.29 -1.68 -17.00
N TYR A 452 -14.34 -1.47 -17.77
CA TYR A 452 -14.73 -0.16 -18.26
C TYR A 452 -16.16 0.17 -17.82
N LEU A 453 -16.31 1.26 -17.09
CA LEU A 453 -17.60 1.87 -16.75
C LEU A 453 -17.75 3.18 -17.51
N TYR A 454 -18.76 3.26 -18.38
CA TYR A 454 -19.11 4.46 -19.13
C TYR A 454 -20.42 5.03 -18.61
N GLY A 455 -20.35 5.98 -17.68
CA GLY A 455 -21.51 6.51 -16.95
C GLY A 455 -22.06 5.54 -15.90
N GLY A 456 -23.06 6.00 -15.14
CA GLY A 456 -23.68 5.24 -14.06
C GLY A 456 -22.87 5.20 -12.76
N THR A 457 -23.28 4.36 -11.82
CA THR A 457 -22.60 4.24 -10.51
C THR A 457 -22.39 2.78 -10.14
N VAL A 458 -21.20 2.47 -9.62
CA VAL A 458 -20.93 1.21 -8.92
C VAL A 458 -21.12 1.44 -7.43
N THR A 459 -22.10 0.76 -6.85
CA THR A 459 -22.47 0.87 -5.44
C THR A 459 -22.26 -0.47 -4.74
N ASN A 460 -21.47 -0.48 -3.67
CA ASN A 460 -21.37 -1.62 -2.76
C ASN A 460 -21.91 -1.20 -1.38
N SER A 461 -23.11 -1.66 -1.03
CA SER A 461 -23.83 -1.18 0.16
C SER A 461 -23.43 -1.90 1.44
N SER A 462 -23.26 -3.23 1.40
CA SER A 462 -22.98 -4.04 2.59
C SER A 462 -22.41 -5.43 2.27
N GLY A 463 -21.86 -5.62 1.07
CA GLY A 463 -21.35 -6.90 0.60
C GLY A 463 -19.88 -6.84 0.17
N ARG A 464 -19.44 -7.91 -0.49
CA ARG A 464 -18.07 -8.01 -1.02
C ARG A 464 -18.06 -7.75 -2.52
N LEU A 465 -17.24 -6.79 -2.95
CA LEU A 465 -16.98 -6.50 -4.35
C LEU A 465 -15.50 -6.74 -4.64
N THR A 466 -15.21 -7.66 -5.57
CA THR A 466 -13.83 -7.98 -5.97
C THR A 466 -13.67 -7.72 -7.46
N PHE A 467 -12.73 -6.85 -7.78
CA PHE A 467 -12.19 -6.72 -9.12
C PHE A 467 -10.85 -7.47 -9.16
N GLY A 468 -10.68 -8.38 -10.13
CA GLY A 468 -9.41 -9.03 -10.42
C GLY A 468 -8.35 -8.03 -10.89
N ASP A 469 -7.31 -8.49 -11.57
CA ASP A 469 -6.29 -7.57 -12.10
C ASP A 469 -6.84 -6.75 -13.29
N GLY A 470 -6.59 -5.44 -13.26
CA GLY A 470 -7.11 -4.43 -14.18
C GLY A 470 -6.32 -4.28 -15.48
N PRO A 471 -6.52 -3.17 -16.23
CA PRO A 471 -6.89 -1.82 -15.77
C PRO A 471 -8.39 -1.60 -15.49
N PHE A 472 -8.71 -0.53 -14.75
CA PHE A 472 -10.08 -0.11 -14.43
C PHE A 472 -10.29 1.34 -14.86
N GLU A 473 -11.28 1.57 -15.72
CA GLU A 473 -11.57 2.89 -16.28
C GLU A 473 -13.01 3.29 -15.92
N PHE A 474 -13.16 4.42 -15.23
CA PHE A 474 -14.44 5.00 -14.81
C PHE A 474 -14.64 6.33 -15.54
N SER A 475 -15.36 6.29 -16.65
CA SER A 475 -15.61 7.44 -17.52
C SER A 475 -16.98 8.06 -17.24
N GLY A 476 -17.01 9.19 -16.52
CA GLY A 476 -18.25 9.85 -16.08
C GLY A 476 -19.08 9.06 -15.06
N GLY A 477 -18.63 7.87 -14.68
CA GLY A 477 -19.27 7.04 -13.66
C GLY A 477 -18.68 7.28 -12.26
N SER A 478 -19.46 6.98 -11.23
CA SER A 478 -19.02 7.13 -9.83
C SER A 478 -18.85 5.79 -9.13
N LEU A 479 -18.06 5.76 -8.05
CA LEU A 479 -17.88 4.59 -7.19
C LEU A 479 -18.28 4.95 -5.76
N THR A 480 -19.25 4.23 -5.20
CA THR A 480 -19.77 4.47 -3.85
C THR A 480 -19.71 3.19 -3.02
N LEU A 481 -18.79 3.17 -2.06
CA LEU A 481 -18.60 2.07 -1.11
C LEU A 481 -19.17 2.53 0.23
N SER A 482 -20.20 1.84 0.71
CA SER A 482 -20.92 2.25 1.93
C SER A 482 -20.36 1.53 3.17
N PRO A 483 -20.66 2.02 4.39
CA PRO A 483 -20.26 1.35 5.64
C PRO A 483 -20.63 -0.13 5.68
N GLY A 484 -19.69 -0.95 6.16
CA GLY A 484 -19.85 -2.41 6.24
C GLY A 484 -19.56 -3.18 4.95
N SER A 485 -19.21 -2.49 3.85
CA SER A 485 -18.84 -3.14 2.59
C SER A 485 -17.35 -3.46 2.48
N GLU A 486 -17.00 -4.57 1.85
CA GLU A 486 -15.63 -4.95 1.53
C GLU A 486 -15.36 -4.80 0.03
N THR A 487 -14.29 -4.10 -0.34
CA THR A 487 -13.92 -3.91 -1.75
C THR A 487 -12.44 -4.18 -1.99
N VAL A 488 -12.16 -4.96 -3.02
CA VAL A 488 -10.79 -5.30 -3.45
C VAL A 488 -10.62 -4.94 -4.92
N PHE A 489 -9.59 -4.16 -5.21
CA PHE A 489 -9.04 -3.96 -6.55
C PHE A 489 -7.74 -4.75 -6.67
N GLY A 490 -7.64 -5.60 -7.70
CA GLY A 490 -6.41 -6.29 -8.05
C GLY A 490 -5.30 -5.34 -8.50
N VAL A 491 -4.22 -5.92 -9.02
CA VAL A 491 -3.10 -5.15 -9.57
C VAL A 491 -3.56 -4.42 -10.83
N GLY A 492 -3.17 -3.16 -10.99
CA GLY A 492 -3.51 -2.37 -12.17
C GLY A 492 -3.77 -0.89 -11.90
N ASP A 493 -3.98 -0.15 -12.98
CA ASP A 493 -4.34 1.26 -12.96
C ASP A 493 -5.85 1.45 -12.77
N LEU A 494 -6.23 2.38 -11.89
CA LEU A 494 -7.59 2.85 -11.66
C LEU A 494 -7.68 4.29 -12.17
N ASN A 495 -8.42 4.54 -13.23
CA ASN A 495 -8.55 5.86 -13.85
C ASN A 495 -9.99 6.36 -13.73
N PHE A 496 -10.18 7.54 -13.16
CA PHE A 496 -11.47 8.23 -13.02
C PHE A 496 -11.48 9.52 -13.83
N TYR A 497 -12.39 9.61 -14.78
CA TYR A 497 -12.60 10.75 -15.67
C TYR A 497 -13.91 11.45 -15.28
N GLY A 498 -13.83 12.51 -14.50
CA GLY A 498 -14.99 13.32 -14.07
C GLY A 498 -15.91 12.68 -13.03
N GLY A 499 -15.67 11.42 -12.65
CA GLY A 499 -16.42 10.72 -11.62
C GLY A 499 -15.94 11.01 -10.20
N SER A 500 -16.84 10.91 -9.22
CA SER A 500 -16.48 10.94 -7.79
C SER A 500 -16.31 9.52 -7.24
N ALA A 501 -15.45 9.37 -6.25
CA ALA A 501 -15.27 8.12 -5.52
C ALA A 501 -15.42 8.37 -4.00
N THR A 502 -16.35 7.64 -3.38
CA THR A 502 -16.67 7.75 -1.95
C THR A 502 -16.47 6.40 -1.30
N PHE A 503 -15.49 6.31 -0.41
CA PHE A 503 -14.92 5.07 0.10
C PHE A 503 -15.19 4.94 1.61
N GLU A 504 -16.36 4.43 1.99
CA GLU A 504 -16.77 4.28 3.41
C GLU A 504 -16.81 2.82 3.90
N GLY A 505 -16.27 1.87 3.14
CA GLY A 505 -16.34 0.43 3.43
C GLY A 505 -15.63 -0.02 4.72
N SER A 506 -15.95 -1.21 5.21
CA SER A 506 -15.23 -1.84 6.33
C SER A 506 -13.79 -2.21 5.96
N SER A 507 -13.54 -2.56 4.70
CA SER A 507 -12.19 -2.85 4.20
C SER A 507 -12.07 -2.50 2.72
N ILE A 508 -11.05 -1.72 2.39
CA ILE A 508 -10.71 -1.36 1.01
C ILE A 508 -9.26 -1.75 0.74
N VAL A 509 -9.05 -2.56 -0.30
CA VAL A 509 -7.72 -2.99 -0.75
C VAL A 509 -7.48 -2.55 -2.19
N VAL A 510 -6.38 -1.86 -2.43
CA VAL A 510 -5.90 -1.48 -3.76
C VAL A 510 -4.56 -2.18 -4.00
N GLY A 511 -4.50 -3.10 -4.96
CA GLY A 511 -3.27 -3.81 -5.31
C GLY A 511 -3.18 -5.29 -4.88
N ARG A 512 -4.30 -6.03 -4.96
CA ARG A 512 -4.45 -7.50 -4.81
C ARG A 512 -4.47 -8.07 -3.39
N ASP A 513 -3.68 -7.57 -2.42
CA ASP A 513 -3.75 -8.04 -1.03
C ASP A 513 -3.18 -7.05 0.02
N ARG A 514 -3.20 -7.46 1.30
CA ARG A 514 -2.71 -6.65 2.43
C ARG A 514 -1.19 -6.49 2.47
N THR A 515 -0.45 -7.34 1.77
CA THR A 515 1.02 -7.31 1.73
C THR A 515 1.54 -6.45 0.59
N GLY A 516 0.79 -6.36 -0.53
CA GLY A 516 1.13 -5.64 -1.74
C GLY A 516 2.53 -5.94 -2.29
N ASP A 517 2.94 -5.18 -3.30
CA ASP A 517 4.30 -5.18 -3.82
C ASP A 517 4.86 -3.76 -3.76
N ALA A 518 5.38 -3.40 -2.59
CA ALA A 518 6.03 -2.11 -2.39
C ALA A 518 7.26 -1.91 -3.28
N GLN A 519 7.85 -2.97 -3.84
CA GLN A 519 8.99 -2.84 -4.74
C GLN A 519 8.52 -2.58 -6.17
N ARG A 520 7.80 -3.51 -6.78
CA ARG A 520 7.38 -3.41 -8.19
C ARG A 520 6.24 -2.43 -8.40
N GLY A 521 5.51 -2.06 -7.35
CA GLY A 521 4.28 -1.27 -7.44
C GLY A 521 3.09 -2.17 -7.77
N SER A 522 2.06 -2.12 -6.93
CA SER A 522 0.84 -2.89 -7.10
C SER A 522 -0.19 -2.19 -7.98
N SER A 523 -0.33 -0.87 -7.86
CA SER A 523 -1.42 -0.13 -8.52
C SER A 523 -1.09 1.36 -8.69
N SER A 524 -1.92 2.03 -9.48
CA SER A 524 -2.00 3.49 -9.46
C SER A 524 -3.45 3.94 -9.55
N ALA A 525 -3.79 5.07 -8.94
CA ALA A 525 -5.14 5.62 -8.95
C ALA A 525 -5.11 7.09 -9.39
N PHE A 526 -5.74 7.39 -10.52
CA PHE A 526 -5.74 8.69 -11.17
C PHE A 526 -7.15 9.27 -11.23
N PHE A 527 -7.29 10.52 -10.79
CA PHE A 527 -8.56 11.23 -10.73
C PHE A 527 -8.46 12.56 -11.47
N TYR A 528 -9.30 12.74 -12.49
CA TYR A 528 -9.40 13.98 -13.26
C TYR A 528 -10.76 14.63 -13.04
N GLY A 529 -10.81 15.76 -12.32
CA GLY A 529 -12.03 16.57 -12.12
C GLY A 529 -13.07 16.03 -11.13
N GLY A 530 -12.75 14.97 -10.38
CA GLY A 530 -13.62 14.37 -9.36
C GLY A 530 -13.18 14.67 -7.92
N SER A 531 -14.10 14.59 -6.97
CA SER A 531 -13.80 14.61 -5.53
C SER A 531 -13.54 13.20 -5.00
N TYR A 532 -12.67 13.10 -4.00
CA TYR A 532 -12.31 11.82 -3.38
C TYR A 532 -12.39 11.91 -1.86
N SER A 533 -13.27 11.09 -1.27
CA SER A 533 -13.49 11.03 0.17
C SER A 533 -13.33 9.60 0.65
N PHE A 534 -12.52 9.40 1.68
CA PHE A 534 -12.42 8.13 2.38
C PHE A 534 -12.85 8.26 3.84
N LYS A 535 -13.61 7.25 4.27
CA LYS A 535 -14.10 7.03 5.62
C LYS A 535 -14.27 5.52 5.87
N SER A 536 -13.24 4.74 5.57
CA SER A 536 -13.29 3.27 5.67
C SER A 536 -12.72 2.76 6.98
N ASP A 537 -13.23 1.66 7.54
CA ASP A 537 -12.65 1.10 8.78
C ASP A 537 -11.22 0.57 8.58
N ALA A 538 -10.86 0.17 7.36
CA ALA A 538 -9.50 -0.19 6.99
C ALA A 538 -9.20 0.12 5.53
N LEU A 539 -8.00 0.69 5.28
CA LEU A 539 -7.50 0.96 3.93
C LEU A 539 -6.11 0.36 3.76
N THR A 540 -5.93 -0.48 2.74
CA THR A 540 -4.60 -1.01 2.35
C THR A 540 -4.30 -0.67 0.89
N ALA A 541 -3.19 0.04 0.67
CA ALA A 541 -2.71 0.47 -0.64
C ALA A 541 -1.18 0.46 -0.66
N VAL A 542 -0.61 -0.74 -0.62
CA VAL A 542 0.85 -0.95 -0.57
C VAL A 542 1.41 -0.95 -2.00
N GLY A 543 2.47 -0.19 -2.24
CA GLY A 543 3.03 0.01 -3.58
C GLY A 543 2.07 0.75 -4.53
N THR A 544 1.33 1.75 -4.05
CA THR A 544 0.33 2.48 -4.84
C THR A 544 0.62 3.98 -4.91
N THR A 545 0.42 4.58 -6.08
CA THR A 545 0.45 6.04 -6.26
C THR A 545 -0.96 6.57 -6.52
N PHE A 546 -1.36 7.60 -5.80
CA PHE A 546 -2.60 8.34 -6.01
C PHE A 546 -2.31 9.71 -6.61
N ALA A 547 -3.03 10.09 -7.67
CA ALA A 547 -2.82 11.34 -8.37
C ALA A 547 -4.14 12.03 -8.72
N PHE A 548 -4.24 13.33 -8.44
CA PHE A 548 -5.46 14.12 -8.53
C PHE A 548 -5.23 15.40 -9.32
N TYR A 549 -6.18 15.72 -10.21
CA TYR A 549 -6.28 16.99 -10.91
C TYR A 549 -7.64 17.63 -10.61
N GLY A 550 -7.64 18.73 -9.85
CA GLY A 550 -8.84 19.45 -9.41
C GLY A 550 -9.62 18.81 -8.25
N GLY A 551 -9.20 17.65 -7.75
CA GLY A 551 -9.81 16.95 -6.62
C GLY A 551 -9.09 17.20 -5.29
N SER A 552 -9.83 17.19 -4.19
CA SER A 552 -9.26 17.14 -2.83
C SER A 552 -9.27 15.71 -2.30
N VAL A 553 -8.31 15.39 -1.45
CA VAL A 553 -8.19 14.11 -0.74
C VAL A 553 -8.53 14.35 0.72
N SER A 554 -9.58 13.67 1.18
CA SER A 554 -10.08 13.79 2.54
C SER A 554 -10.13 12.39 3.16
N LEU A 555 -9.18 12.09 4.05
CA LEU A 555 -9.07 10.85 4.81
C LEU A 555 -9.64 11.10 6.22
N HIS A 556 -10.95 10.96 6.41
CA HIS A 556 -11.62 11.25 7.69
C HIS A 556 -12.16 10.00 8.35
N GLY A 557 -11.83 9.77 9.62
CA GLY A 557 -12.39 8.67 10.39
C GLY A 557 -12.11 7.30 9.76
N VAL A 558 -11.04 7.22 8.97
CA VAL A 558 -10.53 5.94 8.50
C VAL A 558 -9.98 5.21 9.73
N GLY A 559 -10.27 3.93 9.88
CA GLY A 559 -9.56 3.11 10.87
C GLY A 559 -8.12 2.87 10.42
N THR A 560 -7.58 1.67 10.62
CA THR A 560 -6.15 1.43 10.33
C THR A 560 -5.81 1.59 8.85
N MET A 561 -4.83 2.44 8.52
CA MET A 561 -4.30 2.58 7.16
C MET A 561 -2.91 1.98 6.99
N ALA A 562 -2.70 1.29 5.87
CA ALA A 562 -1.39 0.88 5.38
C ALA A 562 -1.23 1.31 3.92
N MET A 563 -0.58 2.45 3.70
CA MET A 563 -0.41 3.04 2.37
C MET A 563 1.07 3.31 2.10
N THR A 564 1.62 2.70 1.06
CA THR A 564 3.02 2.93 0.69
C THR A 564 3.14 3.15 -0.80
N ALA A 565 4.00 4.07 -1.20
CA ALA A 565 4.36 4.28 -2.59
C ALA A 565 5.27 3.14 -3.10
N PRO A 566 5.31 2.89 -4.43
CA PRO A 566 6.31 2.00 -5.03
C PRO A 566 7.73 2.46 -4.73
N THR A 567 8.69 1.54 -4.58
CA THR A 567 10.08 1.88 -4.20
C THR A 567 11.12 1.53 -5.28
N ALA A 568 10.79 0.69 -6.26
CA ALA A 568 11.69 0.39 -7.38
C ALA A 568 12.00 1.65 -8.21
N SER A 569 13.16 1.64 -8.87
CA SER A 569 13.56 2.69 -9.82
C SER A 569 12.56 2.88 -10.96
N THR A 570 11.99 1.78 -11.44
CA THR A 570 11.02 1.71 -12.54
C THR A 570 9.88 0.76 -12.12
N PRO A 571 8.94 1.22 -11.29
CA PRO A 571 7.83 0.38 -10.89
C PRO A 571 6.94 0.08 -12.09
N THR A 572 6.33 -1.12 -12.11
CA THR A 572 5.35 -1.54 -13.11
C THR A 572 4.11 -0.65 -13.07
N PHE A 573 3.67 -0.32 -11.85
CA PHE A 573 2.52 0.55 -11.60
C PHE A 573 2.91 1.66 -10.61
N GLY A 574 2.33 2.85 -10.82
CA GLY A 574 2.59 4.02 -9.98
C GLY A 574 3.97 4.63 -10.24
N TYR A 575 4.43 5.45 -9.29
CA TYR A 575 5.61 6.28 -9.42
C TYR A 575 6.45 6.18 -8.16
N ARG A 576 7.75 5.94 -8.34
CA ARG A 576 8.69 5.71 -7.23
C ARG A 576 8.56 6.79 -6.15
N ASN A 577 8.34 6.36 -4.92
CA ASN A 577 8.19 7.17 -3.72
C ASN A 577 7.10 8.24 -3.79
N ILE A 578 6.22 8.28 -4.79
CA ILE A 578 5.10 9.24 -4.82
C ILE A 578 3.85 8.52 -4.31
N LEU A 579 3.38 8.91 -3.13
CA LEU A 579 2.16 8.35 -2.54
C LEU A 579 0.94 9.16 -3.00
N PHE A 580 1.02 10.49 -2.86
CA PHE A 580 -0.03 11.41 -3.28
C PHE A 580 0.55 12.53 -4.14
N TYR A 581 -0.06 12.77 -5.30
CA TYR A 581 0.12 13.96 -6.13
C TYR A 581 -1.21 14.69 -6.23
N ILE A 582 -1.28 15.95 -5.80
CA ILE A 582 -2.54 16.70 -5.75
C ILE A 582 -2.32 18.06 -6.41
N TYR A 583 -2.96 18.26 -7.57
CA TYR A 583 -2.92 19.52 -8.30
C TYR A 583 -4.29 20.19 -8.26
N GLY A 584 -4.40 21.35 -7.61
CA GLY A 584 -5.64 22.14 -7.58
C GLY A 584 -6.68 21.76 -6.52
N GLY A 585 -6.34 20.88 -5.56
CA GLY A 585 -7.18 20.55 -4.39
C GLY A 585 -6.34 20.37 -3.13
N ALA A 586 -6.95 20.11 -1.97
CA ALA A 586 -6.23 19.98 -0.69
C ALA A 586 -6.02 18.51 -0.27
N PHE A 587 -5.05 18.27 0.62
CA PHE A 587 -4.92 17.02 1.35
C PHE A 587 -5.34 17.23 2.80
N SER A 588 -6.20 16.38 3.33
CA SER A 588 -6.59 16.38 4.73
C SER A 588 -6.60 14.96 5.28
N LEU A 589 -5.87 14.75 6.37
CA LEU A 589 -5.85 13.52 7.14
C LEU A 589 -6.33 13.80 8.56
N TYR A 590 -7.46 13.21 8.92
CA TYR A 590 -8.10 13.33 10.23
C TYR A 590 -8.64 12.01 10.73
N GLN A 591 -8.06 11.52 11.82
CA GLN A 591 -8.51 10.31 12.47
C GLN A 591 -8.54 10.45 13.99
N GLY A 592 -9.19 9.49 14.64
CA GLY A 592 -9.08 9.27 16.07
C GLY A 592 -7.71 8.70 16.46
N ASN A 593 -7.65 8.01 17.59
CA ASN A 593 -6.41 7.41 18.10
C ASN A 593 -6.06 6.11 17.35
N VAL A 594 -5.57 6.25 16.12
CA VAL A 594 -5.23 5.14 15.23
C VAL A 594 -3.75 5.20 14.85
N ARG A 595 -3.14 4.04 14.63
CA ARG A 595 -1.77 3.92 14.14
C ARG A 595 -1.80 3.60 12.65
N ASP A 596 -1.34 4.54 11.85
CA ASP A 596 -1.23 4.40 10.40
C ASP A 596 0.20 4.09 9.98
N LEU A 597 0.33 3.39 8.87
CA LEU A 597 1.60 3.17 8.17
C LEU A 597 1.55 3.92 6.83
N LEU A 598 2.25 5.04 6.73
CA LEU A 598 2.35 5.83 5.50
C LEU A 598 3.79 5.83 4.99
N SER A 599 3.99 5.68 3.68
CA SER A 599 5.30 5.84 3.07
C SER A 599 5.24 6.46 1.67
N GLY A 600 5.98 7.52 1.43
CA GLY A 600 6.11 8.21 0.16
C GLY A 600 6.00 9.74 0.31
N VAL A 601 5.98 10.43 -0.82
CA VAL A 601 5.80 11.87 -0.93
C VAL A 601 4.30 12.16 -1.00
N ILE A 602 3.85 13.11 -0.18
CA ILE A 602 2.58 13.81 -0.32
C ILE A 602 2.90 15.18 -0.92
N TYR A 603 2.62 15.34 -2.21
CA TYR A 603 2.96 16.52 -3.00
C TYR A 603 1.69 17.27 -3.41
N ALA A 604 1.48 18.44 -2.83
CA ALA A 604 0.33 19.32 -3.02
C ALA A 604 0.81 20.77 -3.24
N PRO A 605 1.55 21.06 -4.32
CA PRO A 605 2.38 22.26 -4.43
C PRO A 605 1.60 23.57 -4.49
N GLY A 606 0.31 23.52 -4.82
CA GLY A 606 -0.58 24.68 -4.96
C GLY A 606 -1.58 24.84 -3.82
N SER A 607 -1.52 24.04 -2.76
CA SER A 607 -2.63 23.89 -1.80
C SER A 607 -2.18 23.43 -0.41
N ASN A 608 -3.14 23.21 0.51
CA ASN A 608 -2.84 22.85 1.89
C ASN A 608 -2.71 21.32 2.07
N ILE A 609 -1.75 20.92 2.91
CA ILE A 609 -1.66 19.61 3.54
C ILE A 609 -2.00 19.78 5.03
N SER A 610 -3.14 19.25 5.46
CA SER A 610 -3.57 19.31 6.87
C SER A 610 -3.59 17.93 7.49
N ILE A 611 -2.90 17.74 8.61
CA ILE A 611 -2.81 16.47 9.34
C ILE A 611 -3.14 16.73 10.81
N TYR A 612 -4.29 16.27 11.28
CA TYR A 612 -4.81 16.61 12.61
C TYR A 612 -5.64 15.50 13.23
N GLY A 613 -6.01 15.63 14.51
CA GLY A 613 -6.73 14.60 15.25
C GLY A 613 -5.85 13.86 16.25
N GLY A 614 -6.07 12.57 16.42
CA GLY A 614 -5.35 11.68 17.34
C GLY A 614 -4.41 10.68 16.67
N GLN A 615 -4.18 10.80 15.36
CA GLN A 615 -3.46 9.78 14.59
C GLN A 615 -1.96 9.74 14.88
N SER A 616 -1.40 8.54 14.78
CA SER A 616 0.04 8.29 14.80
C SER A 616 0.47 7.67 13.48
N VAL A 617 1.16 8.45 12.66
CA VAL A 617 1.74 8.03 11.38
C VAL A 617 3.15 7.49 11.60
N GLU A 618 3.32 6.22 11.27
CA GLU A 618 4.59 5.52 11.27
C GLU A 618 5.07 5.28 9.83
N ILE A 619 6.38 5.10 9.67
CA ILE A 619 7.02 4.75 8.40
C ILE A 619 7.60 3.33 8.50
N PRO A 620 7.56 2.53 7.43
CA PRO A 620 8.32 1.28 7.36
C PRO A 620 9.82 1.53 7.55
N GLU A 621 10.59 0.51 7.95
CA GLU A 621 12.03 0.66 8.21
C GLU A 621 12.81 1.25 7.02
N ALA A 622 12.54 0.76 5.81
CA ALA A 622 13.10 1.26 4.56
C ALA A 622 12.23 2.34 3.88
N GLY A 623 11.14 2.77 4.52
CA GLY A 623 10.20 3.76 4.00
C GLY A 623 10.70 5.20 4.14
N CYS A 624 9.91 6.13 3.63
CA CYS A 624 10.13 7.56 3.76
C CYS A 624 8.78 8.27 3.89
N LEU A 625 8.72 9.46 4.47
CA LEU A 625 7.51 10.28 4.45
C LEU A 625 7.92 11.74 4.34
N GLN A 626 7.53 12.35 3.23
CA GLN A 626 7.86 13.72 2.88
C GLN A 626 6.59 14.48 2.49
N LEU A 627 6.38 15.65 3.09
CA LEU A 627 5.24 16.53 2.85
C LEU A 627 5.75 17.78 2.11
N ILE A 628 5.21 18.04 0.93
CA ILE A 628 5.50 19.27 0.18
C ILE A 628 4.16 19.88 -0.23
N GLY A 629 3.77 20.93 0.48
CA GLY A 629 2.50 21.62 0.29
C GLY A 629 2.71 23.09 -0.07
N GLY A 630 1.66 23.75 -0.51
CA GLY A 630 1.58 25.21 -0.47
C GLY A 630 1.62 25.74 0.96
N PHE A 631 0.77 25.14 1.81
CA PHE A 631 0.77 25.24 3.26
C PHE A 631 0.88 23.83 3.86
N VAL A 632 1.45 23.72 5.06
CA VAL A 632 1.46 22.46 5.80
C VAL A 632 1.03 22.72 7.24
N ASP A 633 -0.08 22.14 7.67
CA ASP A 633 -0.62 22.28 9.02
C ASP A 633 -0.67 20.92 9.72
N ILE A 634 -0.04 20.82 10.89
CA ILE A 634 -0.01 19.63 11.73
C ILE A 634 -0.43 20.04 13.15
N TYR A 635 -1.53 19.51 13.67
CA TYR A 635 -2.08 20.03 14.93
C TYR A 635 -2.88 19.00 15.73
N GLN A 636 -3.45 19.44 16.86
CA GLN A 636 -4.06 18.59 17.89
C GLN A 636 -3.05 17.56 18.44
N ASN A 637 -3.35 16.26 18.41
CA ASN A 637 -2.47 15.20 18.92
C ASN A 637 -1.85 14.38 17.79
N ALA A 638 -1.79 14.93 16.56
CA ALA A 638 -1.20 14.23 15.42
C ALA A 638 0.29 13.96 15.66
N SER A 639 0.74 12.72 15.46
CA SER A 639 2.13 12.29 15.61
C SER A 639 2.65 11.72 14.29
N LEU A 640 3.76 12.23 13.77
CA LEU A 640 4.31 11.83 12.47
C LEU A 640 5.78 11.48 12.58
N LYS A 641 6.14 10.29 12.10
CA LYS A 641 7.53 9.98 11.72
C LYS A 641 7.78 10.40 10.29
N THR A 642 8.83 11.16 10.06
CA THR A 642 9.16 11.70 8.73
C THR A 642 10.58 11.37 8.33
N ARG A 643 10.79 11.22 7.02
CA ARG A 643 12.12 10.99 6.42
C ARG A 643 12.07 11.43 4.96
N SER A 644 13.10 12.15 4.52
CA SER A 644 13.29 12.56 3.12
C SER A 644 13.08 11.40 2.15
N CYS A 645 12.23 11.60 1.14
CA CYS A 645 12.01 10.65 0.05
C CYS A 645 12.90 10.94 -1.17
N SER A 646 13.52 12.11 -1.20
CA SER A 646 14.60 12.48 -2.12
C SER A 646 15.89 11.78 -1.67
N LEU A 647 16.01 10.50 -2.00
CA LEU A 647 17.25 9.74 -1.85
C LEU A 647 17.69 9.20 -3.22
N SER A 648 18.56 9.98 -3.86
CA SER A 648 19.65 9.46 -4.68
C SER A 648 20.47 8.47 -3.85
N GLY A 649 20.03 7.21 -3.78
CA GLY A 649 20.65 6.14 -3.00
C GLY A 649 20.47 6.33 -1.48
N MET A 650 20.43 5.24 -0.71
CA MET A 650 20.68 5.36 0.73
C MET A 650 22.03 6.06 0.89
N ALA A 651 22.03 7.32 1.30
CA ALA A 651 23.27 8.02 1.58
C ALA A 651 24.02 7.19 2.63
N ALA A 652 25.26 6.80 2.29
CA ALA A 652 26.09 6.03 3.19
C ALA A 652 26.20 6.82 4.50
N ARG A 653 25.83 6.21 5.61
CA ARG A 653 25.98 6.86 6.90
C ARG A 653 27.48 6.92 7.20
N THR A 654 28.05 8.11 7.10
CA THR A 654 29.44 8.32 7.47
C THR A 654 29.54 8.41 9.00
N VAL A 655 29.98 7.32 9.63
CA VAL A 655 30.38 7.31 11.04
C VAL A 655 31.88 7.49 11.12
N SER A 656 32.33 8.60 11.71
CA SER A 656 33.75 8.87 11.93
C SER A 656 34.04 8.86 13.43
N LEU A 657 35.04 8.08 13.84
CA LEU A 657 35.55 8.14 15.20
C LEU A 657 36.28 9.47 15.42
N THR A 658 35.91 10.16 16.48
CA THR A 658 36.56 11.38 16.98
C THR A 658 37.39 10.99 18.21
N ARG A 659 38.65 11.41 18.23
CA ARG A 659 39.56 11.19 19.36
C ARG A 659 39.91 12.51 20.01
#